data_AF-A0A2D6HDM1-F1
#
_entry.id   AF-A0A2D6HDM1-F1
#
_cell.length_a   1.000
_cell.length_b   1.000
_cell.length_c   1.000
_cell.angle_alpha   90.00
_cell.angle_beta   90.00
_cell.angle_gamma   90.00
#
_symmetry.space_group_name_H-M   'P 1'
#
loop_
_entity.id
_entity.type
_entity.pdbx_description
1 polymer ?
#
loop_
_entity_poly.entity_id
_entity_poly.type
_entity_poly.pdbx_seq_one_letter_code
_entity_poly.pdbx_strand_id
1 'polypeptide(L)'
;MKVLMYTVVAVLVTASHVTADVRLTELDDRIRVEIDGRLFTEWRHKEWLGPYFYPVIGPNGETITRHYPMKDGVAHEAQDHPHHRSLRFAHSDVNGLNFWYWRPGRERELSNAEIRLEKVEKLTSGSVGELVLWNRWLDGDKLVLRLRMHARFIPLERRQVLLDYDVKLFAGDEPVRFGDTKDGGMYVRVAGTMKVQAHRQAGSKEFKGTILNSRGHRNADAWGKRAEWVDYYGPDASGRTVGIAMFDHPDNLRFPVHWHARTYGLLAANRFGADHFDPHLQKPPGTSCRPYGDGCPACKSQGGAYTIPAGHNLELRHRFYFHHGDTQAARVAEHYRAYAQALAAQGEFAGEVTANSVLLQTRLTATAGLDVNGDVPGASGVACFEYAASPDFKSAKRTDWTNARADRDFIVRHKLTGLKPDTIYFYRALIGGNRKMFRNGPVRQFRTHPGAQANREVSFCIGSCMIYERFMDGTSANKLPLATTHEDRRLGYPSFAAMTKLKPDFFVGTGDIVYYDWPRTKEHPAATTLPELRKKWHEQFRFPRLVEFFGRTPAYWSKDDHDFRYDDADHTGPKLPAAQTGIDLFREQLPIVPAGDAEAPTYRTHRVSKHLQVWLTEGRDHRSPNKMPDGPGKSLWGRTQREWLQRTLKASDATWKILISPTPMVGPDGKHKKDSHANLGGFQHEANEFFAWLKRNEIKGFFTVCGDRHWQFHSIHPSGVEEFGCGALNDENAILGHAPGDPRSTDPAGLIKQPFKYAEPTGGFLHVLSRESGTLRIEFRDDQGKVLHAVEK
;
A
#
# COMPACT_ATOMS: atom_id res chain seq x y z
N MET A 1 28.79 35.37 -55.74
CA MET A 1 28.96 34.05 -55.07
C MET A 1 27.96 33.93 -53.95
N LYS A 2 26.90 33.13 -54.13
CA LYS A 2 25.86 32.89 -53.12
C LYS A 2 26.34 31.77 -52.18
N VAL A 3 26.45 32.06 -50.90
CA VAL A 3 26.74 31.07 -49.85
C VAL A 3 25.42 30.42 -49.45
N LEU A 4 25.33 29.10 -49.67
CA LEU A 4 24.17 28.29 -49.32
C LEU A 4 24.34 27.80 -47.87
N MET A 5 23.44 28.23 -46.99
CA MET A 5 23.42 27.84 -45.57
C MET A 5 22.58 26.57 -45.44
N TYR A 6 23.21 25.43 -45.13
CA TYR A 6 22.50 24.17 -44.86
C TYR A 6 22.07 24.13 -43.38
N THR A 7 20.76 24.16 -43.14
CA THR A 7 20.16 23.92 -41.82
C THR A 7 20.13 22.41 -41.55
N VAL A 8 20.87 21.95 -40.53
CA VAL A 8 20.75 20.59 -40.01
C VAL A 8 19.53 20.52 -39.09
N VAL A 9 18.47 19.85 -39.54
CA VAL A 9 17.33 19.50 -38.68
C VAL A 9 17.68 18.21 -37.94
N ALA A 10 18.00 18.31 -36.66
CA ALA A 10 18.13 17.16 -35.78
C ALA A 10 16.72 16.64 -35.44
N VAL A 11 16.31 15.55 -36.09
CA VAL A 11 15.10 14.81 -35.72
C VAL A 11 15.41 14.03 -34.44
N LEU A 12 15.00 14.58 -33.29
CA LEU A 12 14.90 13.83 -32.04
C LEU A 12 13.74 12.83 -32.18
N VAL A 13 14.08 11.59 -32.54
CA VAL A 13 13.15 10.46 -32.41
C VAL A 13 12.98 10.20 -30.92
N THR A 14 11.90 10.72 -30.34
CA THR A 14 11.43 10.28 -29.03
C THR A 14 10.99 8.83 -29.17
N ALA A 15 11.78 7.90 -28.63
CA ALA A 15 11.36 6.52 -28.50
C ALA A 15 10.19 6.48 -27.52
N SER A 16 8.97 6.44 -28.05
CA SER A 16 7.78 6.11 -27.30
C SER A 16 8.03 4.77 -26.60
N HIS A 17 8.12 4.75 -25.28
CA HIS A 17 8.04 3.52 -24.52
C HIS A 17 6.62 2.99 -24.67
N VAL A 18 6.39 2.20 -25.73
CA VAL A 18 5.20 1.37 -25.86
C VAL A 18 5.26 0.39 -24.70
N THR A 19 4.46 0.62 -23.66
CA THR A 19 4.27 -0.37 -22.60
C THR A 19 3.67 -1.61 -23.25
N ALA A 20 4.31 -2.76 -23.05
CA ALA A 20 3.82 -4.01 -23.62
C ALA A 20 2.37 -4.26 -23.20
N ASP A 21 1.52 -4.63 -24.14
CA ASP A 21 0.07 -4.78 -23.91
C ASP A 21 -0.31 -6.25 -23.82
N VAL A 22 -0.92 -6.64 -22.71
CA VAL A 22 -1.41 -7.99 -22.45
C VAL A 22 -2.88 -8.07 -22.81
N ARG A 23 -3.23 -8.95 -23.73
CA ARG A 23 -4.60 -9.23 -24.14
C ARG A 23 -5.04 -10.59 -23.64
N LEU A 24 -6.12 -10.61 -22.86
CA LEU A 24 -6.82 -11.83 -22.46
C LEU A 24 -8.09 -11.96 -23.30
N THR A 25 -8.30 -13.14 -23.90
CA THR A 25 -9.49 -13.45 -24.69
C THR A 25 -10.10 -14.76 -24.21
N GLU A 26 -11.34 -14.70 -23.75
CA GLU A 26 -12.11 -15.91 -23.43
C GLU A 26 -12.61 -16.56 -24.73
N LEU A 27 -12.38 -17.87 -24.85
CA LEU A 27 -12.82 -18.73 -25.94
C LEU A 27 -13.59 -19.92 -25.34
N ASP A 28 -14.28 -20.70 -26.17
CA ASP A 28 -15.19 -21.76 -25.71
C ASP A 28 -14.54 -22.78 -24.76
N ASP A 29 -13.29 -23.13 -24.97
CA ASP A 29 -12.57 -24.20 -24.27
C ASP A 29 -11.32 -23.74 -23.52
N ARG A 30 -10.99 -22.44 -23.63
CA ARG A 30 -9.75 -21.87 -23.12
C ARG A 30 -9.82 -20.35 -22.95
N ILE A 31 -8.90 -19.81 -22.17
CA ILE A 31 -8.62 -18.37 -22.12
C ILE A 31 -7.24 -18.16 -22.74
N ARG A 32 -7.19 -17.40 -23.82
CA ARG A 32 -5.96 -17.05 -24.54
C ARG A 32 -5.30 -15.82 -23.93
N VAL A 33 -3.99 -15.86 -23.76
CA VAL A 33 -3.16 -14.74 -23.29
C VAL A 33 -2.15 -14.40 -24.37
N GLU A 34 -2.24 -13.18 -24.88
CA GLU A 34 -1.31 -12.60 -25.84
C GLU A 34 -0.56 -11.43 -25.21
N ILE A 35 0.72 -11.28 -25.55
CA ILE A 35 1.56 -10.15 -25.13
C ILE A 35 2.14 -9.55 -26.41
N ASP A 36 1.92 -8.25 -26.62
CA ASP A 36 2.29 -7.54 -27.84
C ASP A 36 1.73 -8.21 -29.11
N GLY A 37 0.46 -8.65 -29.03
CA GLY A 37 -0.26 -9.33 -30.11
C GLY A 37 0.28 -10.71 -30.47
N ARG A 38 1.16 -11.31 -29.65
CA ARG A 38 1.71 -12.65 -29.85
C ARG A 38 1.26 -13.58 -28.74
N LEU A 39 0.95 -14.82 -29.10
CA LEU A 39 0.58 -15.84 -28.13
C LEU A 39 1.68 -16.01 -27.07
N PHE A 40 1.29 -15.92 -25.80
CA PHE A 40 2.14 -16.28 -24.66
C PHE A 40 1.71 -17.63 -24.10
N THR A 41 0.44 -17.77 -23.74
CA THR A 41 -0.12 -19.03 -23.25
C THR A 41 -1.64 -19.12 -23.39
N GLU A 42 -2.21 -20.29 -23.14
CA GLU A 42 -3.66 -20.49 -23.06
C GLU A 42 -4.00 -21.31 -21.82
N TRP A 43 -4.95 -20.84 -21.01
CA TRP A 43 -5.53 -21.61 -19.92
C TRP A 43 -6.65 -22.48 -20.48
N ARG A 44 -6.39 -23.77 -20.65
CA ARG A 44 -7.31 -24.73 -21.27
C ARG A 44 -8.07 -25.50 -20.19
N HIS A 45 -9.38 -25.69 -20.35
CA HIS A 45 -10.22 -26.26 -19.28
C HIS A 45 -11.28 -27.29 -19.71
N LYS A 46 -11.45 -27.58 -21.01
CA LYS A 46 -12.41 -28.60 -21.49
C LYS A 46 -11.78 -29.91 -21.97
N GLU A 47 -10.51 -29.89 -22.37
CA GLU A 47 -9.85 -31.02 -23.02
C GLU A 47 -9.48 -32.18 -22.06
N TRP A 48 -9.62 -31.99 -20.74
CA TRP A 48 -9.13 -32.95 -19.76
C TRP A 48 -9.82 -32.88 -18.39
N LEU A 49 -9.52 -33.84 -17.50
CA LEU A 49 -10.00 -33.91 -16.10
C LEU A 49 -9.44 -32.79 -15.19
N GLY A 50 -8.82 -31.77 -15.76
CA GLY A 50 -8.53 -30.52 -15.08
C GLY A 50 -7.82 -29.50 -15.97
N PRO A 51 -7.83 -28.22 -15.57
CA PRO A 51 -7.26 -27.16 -16.38
C PRO A 51 -5.73 -27.10 -16.34
N TYR A 52 -5.11 -26.50 -17.36
CA TYR A 52 -3.67 -26.29 -17.46
C TYR A 52 -3.33 -25.14 -18.41
N PHE A 53 -2.14 -24.57 -18.25
CA PHE A 53 -1.59 -23.59 -19.19
C PHE A 53 -0.76 -24.28 -20.28
N TYR A 54 -1.13 -24.14 -21.56
CA TYR A 54 -0.36 -24.68 -22.68
C TYR A 54 -0.74 -24.04 -24.04
N PRO A 55 0.24 -23.79 -24.93
CA PRO A 55 1.69 -23.82 -24.68
C PRO A 55 2.12 -22.69 -23.74
N VAL A 56 3.31 -22.75 -23.16
CA VAL A 56 3.97 -21.57 -22.58
C VAL A 56 5.12 -21.20 -23.49
N ILE A 57 5.04 -20.03 -24.10
CA ILE A 57 6.01 -19.52 -25.06
C ILE A 57 7.01 -18.62 -24.34
N GLY A 58 8.29 -18.96 -24.48
CA GLY A 58 9.40 -18.23 -23.87
C GLY A 58 9.74 -16.95 -24.62
N PRO A 59 10.69 -16.17 -24.09
CA PRO A 59 10.97 -14.82 -24.59
C PRO A 59 11.56 -14.81 -26.02
N ASN A 60 12.07 -15.96 -26.48
CA ASN A 60 12.58 -16.18 -27.83
C ASN A 60 11.51 -16.51 -28.88
N GLY A 61 10.25 -16.72 -28.47
CA GLY A 61 9.16 -17.15 -29.34
C GLY A 61 9.00 -18.67 -29.47
N GLU A 62 9.87 -19.45 -28.83
CA GLU A 62 9.78 -20.92 -28.79
C GLU A 62 9.00 -21.40 -27.57
N THR A 63 8.39 -22.59 -27.67
CA THR A 63 7.72 -23.22 -26.53
C THR A 63 8.76 -23.74 -25.53
N ILE A 64 8.59 -23.39 -24.25
CA ILE A 64 9.52 -23.75 -23.16
C ILE A 64 8.93 -24.76 -22.16
N THR A 65 7.69 -25.16 -22.39
CA THR A 65 7.02 -26.25 -21.68
C THR A 65 6.82 -27.44 -22.61
N ARG A 66 6.65 -28.63 -22.03
CA ARG A 66 6.49 -29.87 -22.78
C ARG A 66 5.24 -29.87 -23.67
N HIS A 67 5.36 -30.45 -24.86
CA HIS A 67 4.27 -30.67 -25.81
C HIS A 67 3.43 -31.92 -25.55
N TYR A 68 4.04 -33.07 -25.25
CA TYR A 68 3.33 -34.32 -24.96
C TYR A 68 2.59 -34.24 -23.61
N PRO A 69 1.35 -34.72 -23.53
CA PRO A 69 0.59 -35.44 -24.56
C PRO A 69 -0.28 -34.56 -25.47
N MET A 70 -0.20 -33.23 -25.40
CA MET A 70 -1.02 -32.32 -26.19
C MET A 70 -0.63 -32.28 -27.68
N LYS A 71 0.60 -32.68 -28.02
CA LYS A 71 1.07 -32.80 -29.40
C LYS A 71 2.06 -33.96 -29.54
N ASP A 72 1.79 -34.86 -30.48
CA ASP A 72 2.63 -36.01 -30.79
C ASP A 72 3.81 -35.67 -31.73
N GLY A 73 4.79 -36.56 -31.80
CA GLY A 73 5.89 -36.50 -32.76
C GLY A 73 6.91 -35.38 -32.52
N VAL A 74 6.90 -34.74 -31.36
CA VAL A 74 7.86 -33.67 -31.03
C VAL A 74 9.21 -34.26 -30.63
N ALA A 75 10.27 -33.80 -31.28
CA ALA A 75 11.64 -34.25 -31.00
C ALA A 75 12.02 -34.05 -29.53
N HIS A 76 12.81 -34.98 -28.98
CA HIS A 76 13.32 -34.97 -27.60
C HIS A 76 12.25 -35.12 -26.50
N GLU A 77 11.00 -35.43 -26.87
CA GLU A 77 9.93 -35.75 -25.93
C GLU A 77 9.66 -37.25 -25.86
N ALA A 78 9.69 -37.80 -24.63
CA ALA A 78 9.30 -39.17 -24.39
C ALA A 78 7.77 -39.27 -24.30
N GLN A 79 7.19 -40.47 -24.45
CA GLN A 79 5.77 -40.71 -24.21
C GLN A 79 5.52 -41.20 -22.77
N ASP A 80 6.14 -40.54 -21.80
CA ASP A 80 6.07 -40.87 -20.36
C ASP A 80 5.23 -39.85 -19.57
N HIS A 81 4.70 -40.26 -18.41
CA HIS A 81 3.99 -39.37 -17.48
C HIS A 81 3.04 -38.36 -18.17
N PRO A 82 2.00 -38.84 -18.90
CA PRO A 82 1.07 -37.97 -19.65
C PRO A 82 0.29 -36.99 -18.77
N HIS A 83 0.34 -37.16 -17.45
CA HIS A 83 -0.23 -36.24 -16.47
C HIS A 83 0.58 -34.98 -16.20
N HIS A 84 1.87 -34.91 -16.54
CA HIS A 84 2.67 -33.70 -16.39
C HIS A 84 2.41 -32.71 -17.55
N ARG A 85 1.17 -32.20 -17.64
CA ARG A 85 0.71 -31.31 -18.70
C ARG A 85 1.11 -29.87 -18.42
N SER A 86 2.28 -29.49 -18.92
CA SER A 86 2.80 -28.12 -18.87
C SER A 86 2.75 -27.52 -17.44
N LEU A 87 1.92 -26.52 -17.16
CA LEU A 87 1.88 -25.77 -15.90
C LEU A 87 0.48 -25.78 -15.27
N ARG A 88 0.35 -26.24 -14.02
CA ARG A 88 -0.89 -26.17 -13.21
C ARG A 88 -0.65 -26.49 -11.72
N PHE A 89 -1.69 -26.29 -10.90
CA PHE A 89 -1.79 -26.79 -9.53
C PHE A 89 -2.61 -28.09 -9.49
N ALA A 90 -2.11 -29.12 -8.81
CA ALA A 90 -2.82 -30.39 -8.60
C ALA A 90 -2.26 -31.16 -7.41
N HIS A 91 -2.95 -32.21 -6.96
CA HIS A 91 -2.48 -33.07 -5.88
C HIS A 91 -2.97 -34.51 -6.04
N SER A 92 -2.14 -35.50 -5.70
CA SER A 92 -2.46 -36.93 -5.91
C SER A 92 -3.28 -37.58 -4.80
N ASP A 93 -3.42 -36.92 -3.65
CA ASP A 93 -4.26 -37.38 -2.52
C ASP A 93 -4.99 -36.18 -1.90
N VAL A 94 -6.27 -36.00 -2.23
CA VAL A 94 -7.17 -35.03 -1.58
C VAL A 94 -8.41 -35.78 -1.11
N ASN A 95 -8.58 -35.95 0.20
CA ASN A 95 -9.60 -36.83 0.78
C ASN A 95 -9.58 -38.25 0.18
N GLY A 96 -8.39 -38.77 -0.20
CA GLY A 96 -8.24 -40.07 -0.85
C GLY A 96 -8.43 -40.06 -2.39
N LEU A 97 -8.76 -38.91 -2.98
CA LEU A 97 -8.99 -38.75 -4.42
C LEU A 97 -7.73 -38.26 -5.14
N ASN A 98 -7.53 -38.68 -6.40
CA ASN A 98 -6.32 -38.38 -7.16
C ASN A 98 -6.59 -37.37 -8.29
N PHE A 99 -6.21 -36.11 -8.07
CA PHE A 99 -6.32 -35.03 -9.07
C PHE A 99 -5.03 -34.81 -9.89
N TRP A 100 -4.04 -35.68 -9.71
CA TRP A 100 -2.72 -35.56 -10.34
C TRP A 100 -2.52 -36.56 -11.47
N TYR A 101 -2.78 -37.85 -11.22
CA TYR A 101 -2.41 -38.95 -12.07
C TYR A 101 -3.56 -39.42 -12.96
N TRP A 102 -3.24 -39.79 -14.20
CA TRP A 102 -4.12 -40.52 -15.10
C TRP A 102 -3.31 -41.27 -16.18
N ARG A 103 -3.98 -42.14 -16.93
CA ARG A 103 -3.46 -42.82 -18.12
C ARG A 103 -4.40 -42.60 -19.31
N PRO A 104 -3.86 -42.39 -20.53
CA PRO A 104 -4.65 -42.39 -21.77
C PRO A 104 -5.55 -43.62 -21.89
N GLY A 105 -6.84 -43.39 -22.12
CA GLY A 105 -7.88 -44.42 -22.24
C GLY A 105 -8.29 -45.07 -20.91
N ARG A 106 -7.73 -44.59 -19.79
CA ARG A 106 -7.97 -45.07 -18.41
C ARG A 106 -7.97 -43.89 -17.42
N GLU A 107 -8.58 -42.78 -17.83
CA GLU A 107 -8.54 -41.50 -17.15
C GLU A 107 -9.07 -41.58 -15.71
N ARG A 108 -10.11 -42.39 -15.48
CA ARG A 108 -10.78 -42.57 -14.18
C ARG A 108 -10.42 -43.89 -13.47
N GLU A 109 -9.34 -44.56 -13.87
CA GLU A 109 -8.93 -45.87 -13.31
C GLU A 109 -8.67 -45.82 -11.79
N LEU A 110 -8.24 -44.67 -11.25
CA LEU A 110 -7.90 -44.54 -9.84
C LEU A 110 -8.96 -43.83 -8.99
N SER A 111 -9.74 -42.91 -9.57
CA SER A 111 -10.80 -42.15 -8.88
C SER A 111 -11.67 -41.39 -9.88
N ASN A 112 -12.84 -40.91 -9.45
CA ASN A 112 -13.71 -40.04 -10.25
C ASN A 112 -13.31 -38.54 -10.15
N ALA A 113 -12.09 -38.26 -9.68
CA ALA A 113 -11.59 -36.93 -9.43
C ALA A 113 -11.52 -36.07 -10.71
N GLU A 114 -12.08 -34.86 -10.64
CA GLU A 114 -12.07 -33.93 -11.78
C GLU A 114 -12.05 -32.47 -11.30
N ILE A 115 -11.30 -31.61 -11.99
CA ILE A 115 -11.31 -30.15 -11.76
C ILE A 115 -12.05 -29.48 -12.92
N ARG A 116 -13.16 -28.78 -12.64
CA ARG A 116 -13.94 -28.05 -13.65
C ARG A 116 -13.96 -26.56 -13.36
N LEU A 117 -13.90 -25.74 -14.41
CA LEU A 117 -14.23 -24.32 -14.32
C LEU A 117 -15.63 -24.16 -13.74
N GLU A 118 -15.76 -23.34 -12.70
CA GLU A 118 -17.04 -22.93 -12.12
C GLU A 118 -17.49 -21.61 -12.73
N LYS A 119 -16.60 -20.61 -12.72
CA LYS A 119 -16.83 -19.30 -13.33
C LYS A 119 -15.52 -18.55 -13.55
N VAL A 120 -15.50 -17.67 -14.54
CA VAL A 120 -14.53 -16.59 -14.64
C VAL A 120 -15.05 -15.44 -13.78
N GLU A 121 -14.30 -15.05 -12.75
CA GLU A 121 -14.65 -13.90 -11.89
C GLU A 121 -14.17 -12.59 -12.51
N LYS A 122 -12.97 -12.60 -13.09
CA LYS A 122 -12.35 -11.42 -13.69
C LYS A 122 -11.44 -11.80 -14.86
N LEU A 123 -11.50 -11.00 -15.91
CA LEU A 123 -10.63 -11.08 -17.08
C LEU A 123 -10.31 -9.66 -17.55
N THR A 124 -9.07 -9.22 -17.36
CA THR A 124 -8.65 -7.83 -17.63
C THR A 124 -7.38 -7.80 -18.46
N SER A 125 -7.43 -7.02 -19.55
CA SER A 125 -6.30 -6.73 -20.44
C SER A 125 -5.66 -5.37 -20.10
N GLY A 126 -4.42 -5.14 -20.52
CA GLY A 126 -3.68 -3.89 -20.30
C GLY A 126 -2.18 -4.13 -20.11
N SER A 127 -1.49 -3.17 -19.47
CA SER A 127 -0.05 -3.29 -19.17
C SER A 127 0.30 -4.47 -18.25
N VAL A 128 -0.68 -4.95 -17.48
CA VAL A 128 -0.66 -6.22 -16.76
C VAL A 128 -1.98 -6.92 -17.06
N GLY A 129 -1.90 -8.18 -17.50
CA GLY A 129 -3.10 -8.99 -17.70
C GLY A 129 -3.51 -9.67 -16.40
N GLU A 130 -4.80 -9.72 -16.09
CA GLU A 130 -5.31 -10.32 -14.86
C GLU A 130 -6.44 -11.31 -15.15
N LEU A 131 -6.29 -12.52 -14.62
CA LEU A 131 -7.26 -13.60 -14.71
C LEU A 131 -7.62 -14.10 -13.30
N VAL A 132 -8.88 -13.92 -12.90
CA VAL A 132 -9.43 -14.50 -11.68
C VAL A 132 -10.54 -15.47 -12.05
N LEU A 133 -10.44 -16.71 -11.60
CA LEU A 133 -11.45 -17.73 -11.87
C LEU A 133 -11.62 -18.69 -10.69
N TRP A 134 -12.75 -19.39 -10.70
CA TRP A 134 -13.11 -20.42 -9.75
C TRP A 134 -13.14 -21.78 -10.42
N ASN A 135 -12.57 -22.78 -9.78
CA ASN A 135 -12.69 -24.17 -10.16
C ASN A 135 -13.33 -24.97 -9.04
N ARG A 136 -14.18 -25.92 -9.41
CA ARG A 136 -14.67 -26.98 -8.51
C ARG A 136 -13.79 -28.21 -8.67
N TRP A 137 -13.38 -28.78 -7.56
CA TRP A 137 -12.77 -30.10 -7.50
C TRP A 137 -13.87 -31.07 -7.10
N LEU A 138 -14.07 -32.11 -7.89
CA LEU A 138 -15.22 -32.98 -7.84
C LEU A 138 -14.81 -34.44 -7.67
N ASP A 139 -15.66 -35.22 -7.00
CA ASP A 139 -15.70 -36.69 -7.03
C ASP A 139 -16.99 -37.11 -7.71
N GLY A 140 -16.94 -37.39 -9.01
CA GLY A 140 -18.15 -37.45 -9.83
C GLY A 140 -18.87 -36.09 -9.82
N ASP A 141 -20.08 -36.04 -9.26
CA ASP A 141 -20.85 -34.80 -9.11
C ASP A 141 -20.71 -34.15 -7.72
N LYS A 142 -20.05 -34.83 -6.77
CA LYS A 142 -19.87 -34.33 -5.40
C LYS A 142 -18.77 -33.28 -5.36
N LEU A 143 -19.06 -32.12 -4.79
CA LEU A 143 -18.05 -31.08 -4.54
C LEU A 143 -17.11 -31.51 -3.40
N VAL A 144 -15.80 -31.47 -3.67
CA VAL A 144 -14.73 -31.73 -2.70
C VAL A 144 -14.21 -30.41 -2.14
N LEU A 145 -13.80 -29.49 -3.01
CA LEU A 145 -13.34 -28.15 -2.63
C LEU A 145 -13.57 -27.17 -3.78
N ARG A 146 -13.53 -25.87 -3.47
CA ARG A 146 -13.40 -24.81 -4.48
C ARG A 146 -11.99 -24.24 -4.49
N LEU A 147 -11.47 -23.94 -5.68
CA LEU A 147 -10.19 -23.26 -5.86
C LEU A 147 -10.46 -21.93 -6.56
N ARG A 148 -10.11 -20.81 -5.93
CA ARG A 148 -9.99 -19.51 -6.60
C ARG A 148 -8.56 -19.33 -7.07
N MET A 149 -8.37 -19.15 -8.37
CA MET A 149 -7.08 -18.85 -9.00
C MET A 149 -7.03 -17.37 -9.32
N HIS A 150 -5.92 -16.72 -8.97
CA HIS A 150 -5.62 -15.35 -9.41
C HIS A 150 -4.26 -15.37 -10.12
N ALA A 151 -4.29 -15.18 -11.44
CA ALA A 151 -3.11 -15.12 -12.28
C ALA A 151 -2.89 -13.68 -12.79
N ARG A 152 -1.66 -13.16 -12.63
CA ARG A 152 -1.25 -11.86 -13.20
C ARG A 152 -0.07 -12.05 -14.14
N PHE A 153 -0.23 -11.59 -15.37
CA PHE A 153 0.76 -11.65 -16.43
C PHE A 153 1.43 -10.28 -16.53
N ILE A 154 2.70 -10.22 -16.15
CA ILE A 154 3.47 -8.97 -16.05
C ILE A 154 4.61 -9.05 -17.08
N PRO A 155 4.45 -8.43 -18.26
CA PRO A 155 5.53 -8.35 -19.23
C PRO A 155 6.71 -7.57 -18.67
N LEU A 156 7.90 -8.01 -19.04
CA LEU A 156 9.16 -7.34 -18.80
C LEU A 156 9.85 -7.03 -20.13
N GLU A 157 10.93 -6.26 -20.07
CA GLU A 157 11.76 -5.99 -21.24
C GLU A 157 12.21 -7.27 -21.94
N ARG A 158 12.38 -7.15 -23.27
CA ARG A 158 12.87 -8.23 -24.14
C ARG A 158 11.99 -9.49 -24.10
N ARG A 159 10.67 -9.31 -23.94
CA ARG A 159 9.63 -10.37 -23.94
C ARG A 159 9.74 -11.39 -22.80
N GLN A 160 10.43 -11.03 -21.72
CA GLN A 160 10.40 -11.83 -20.50
C GLN A 160 9.06 -11.61 -19.77
N VAL A 161 8.65 -12.54 -18.92
CA VAL A 161 7.32 -12.47 -18.27
C VAL A 161 7.44 -12.94 -16.83
N LEU A 162 6.84 -12.19 -15.90
CA LEU A 162 6.48 -12.70 -14.58
C LEU A 162 5.02 -13.15 -14.62
N LEU A 163 4.75 -14.34 -14.08
CA LEU A 163 3.41 -14.84 -13.84
C LEU A 163 3.22 -15.04 -12.34
N ASP A 164 2.47 -14.14 -11.70
CA ASP A 164 1.96 -14.41 -10.36
C ASP A 164 0.80 -15.40 -10.48
N TYR A 165 0.83 -16.44 -9.66
CA TYR A 165 -0.17 -17.51 -9.64
C TYR A 165 -0.52 -17.83 -8.19
N ASP A 166 -1.55 -17.16 -7.70
CA ASP A 166 -2.10 -17.36 -6.38
C ASP A 166 -3.26 -18.35 -6.45
N VAL A 167 -3.28 -19.32 -5.52
CA VAL A 167 -4.39 -20.27 -5.36
C VAL A 167 -4.95 -20.17 -3.95
N LYS A 168 -6.28 -20.10 -3.86
CA LYS A 168 -7.00 -20.15 -2.60
C LYS A 168 -7.95 -21.33 -2.60
N LEU A 169 -7.70 -22.28 -1.73
CA LEU A 169 -8.40 -23.56 -1.60
C LEU A 169 -9.43 -23.43 -0.47
N PHE A 170 -10.71 -23.59 -0.77
CA PHE A 170 -11.81 -23.45 0.18
C PHE A 170 -12.37 -24.83 0.53
N ALA A 171 -12.33 -25.18 1.82
CA ALA A 171 -13.14 -26.25 2.35
C ALA A 171 -14.59 -25.77 2.50
N GLY A 172 -15.55 -26.63 2.16
CA GLY A 172 -16.97 -26.38 2.39
C GLY A 172 -17.34 -26.68 3.85
N ASP A 173 -18.50 -27.31 4.04
CA ASP A 173 -18.97 -27.70 5.37
C ASP A 173 -18.18 -28.88 5.97
N GLU A 174 -17.39 -29.58 5.13
CA GLU A 174 -16.53 -30.68 5.53
C GLU A 174 -15.04 -30.31 5.37
N PRO A 175 -14.14 -30.80 6.23
CA PRO A 175 -12.72 -30.56 6.11
C PRO A 175 -12.13 -31.21 4.85
N VAL A 176 -11.05 -30.61 4.34
CA VAL A 176 -10.34 -31.09 3.14
C VAL A 176 -8.90 -31.42 3.50
N ARG A 177 -8.55 -32.70 3.40
CA ARG A 177 -7.23 -33.23 3.71
C ARG A 177 -6.42 -33.45 2.44
N PHE A 178 -5.27 -32.79 2.36
CA PHE A 178 -4.19 -33.09 1.42
C PHE A 178 -3.26 -34.12 2.05
N GLY A 179 -3.07 -35.27 1.41
CA GLY A 179 -2.23 -36.35 1.92
C GLY A 179 -0.73 -36.08 1.80
N ASP A 180 0.07 -36.82 2.56
CA ASP A 180 1.53 -36.79 2.38
C ASP A 180 1.93 -37.62 1.15
N THR A 181 2.30 -36.93 0.08
CA THR A 181 2.73 -37.55 -1.18
C THR A 181 3.67 -36.60 -1.92
N LYS A 182 4.70 -37.15 -2.58
CA LYS A 182 5.60 -36.39 -3.46
C LYS A 182 4.87 -35.78 -4.66
N ASP A 183 3.76 -36.37 -5.10
CA ASP A 183 3.07 -35.97 -6.33
C ASP A 183 1.97 -34.94 -6.01
N GLY A 184 2.35 -33.66 -5.99
CA GLY A 184 1.42 -32.58 -5.67
C GLY A 184 2.04 -31.18 -5.62
N GLY A 185 1.17 -30.18 -5.54
CA GLY A 185 1.53 -28.76 -5.48
C GLY A 185 1.42 -28.04 -6.82
N MET A 186 2.06 -26.87 -6.90
CA MET A 186 2.18 -26.11 -8.13
C MET A 186 3.35 -26.67 -8.94
N TYR A 187 3.14 -27.01 -10.21
CA TYR A 187 4.18 -27.63 -11.03
C TYR A 187 4.27 -27.05 -12.44
N VAL A 188 5.44 -27.25 -13.04
CA VAL A 188 5.73 -27.02 -14.46
C VAL A 188 6.53 -28.19 -15.04
N ARG A 189 6.26 -28.55 -16.30
CA ARG A 189 7.05 -29.50 -17.08
C ARG A 189 7.75 -28.78 -18.23
N VAL A 190 9.08 -28.69 -18.19
CA VAL A 190 9.88 -28.00 -19.22
C VAL A 190 9.89 -28.77 -20.54
N ALA A 191 10.17 -28.06 -21.63
CA ALA A 191 10.28 -28.61 -22.98
C ALA A 191 11.34 -29.71 -23.09
N GLY A 192 11.19 -30.59 -24.09
CA GLY A 192 12.11 -31.70 -24.38
C GLY A 192 13.59 -31.30 -24.45
N THR A 193 13.87 -30.17 -25.10
CA THR A 193 15.23 -29.63 -25.32
C THR A 193 15.88 -29.08 -24.05
N MET A 194 15.09 -28.69 -23.06
CA MET A 194 15.55 -28.05 -21.83
C MET A 194 15.86 -29.03 -20.69
N LYS A 195 15.62 -30.34 -20.86
CA LYS A 195 15.84 -31.34 -19.80
C LYS A 195 17.32 -31.44 -19.43
N VAL A 196 17.62 -31.92 -18.23
CA VAL A 196 19.00 -32.33 -17.86
C VAL A 196 19.32 -33.69 -18.49
N GLN A 197 18.43 -34.67 -18.33
CA GLN A 197 18.63 -36.03 -18.86
C GLN A 197 17.29 -36.69 -19.24
N ALA A 198 17.33 -37.74 -20.06
CA ALA A 198 16.16 -38.55 -20.38
C ALA A 198 15.60 -39.27 -19.13
N HIS A 199 14.31 -39.63 -19.18
CA HIS A 199 13.74 -40.50 -18.15
C HIS A 199 14.45 -41.86 -18.17
N ARG A 200 14.64 -42.50 -17.00
CA ARG A 200 15.35 -43.78 -16.88
C ARG A 200 14.76 -44.89 -17.77
N GLN A 201 13.46 -44.87 -18.03
CA GLN A 201 12.78 -45.83 -18.92
C GLN A 201 12.97 -45.54 -20.42
N ALA A 202 13.53 -44.38 -20.78
CA ALA A 202 13.76 -43.93 -22.16
C ALA A 202 15.26 -43.90 -22.55
N GLY A 203 16.15 -44.46 -21.71
CA GLY A 203 17.61 -44.51 -21.91
C GLY A 203 18.39 -43.44 -21.12
N SER A 204 19.73 -43.53 -21.14
CA SER A 204 20.67 -42.66 -20.40
C SER A 204 21.20 -41.48 -21.24
N LYS A 205 20.32 -40.80 -21.99
CA LYS A 205 20.70 -39.67 -22.83
C LYS A 205 20.74 -38.37 -22.02
N GLU A 206 21.90 -37.72 -21.96
CA GLU A 206 22.07 -36.39 -21.38
C GLU A 206 21.61 -35.28 -22.36
N PHE A 207 21.17 -34.18 -21.80
CA PHE A 207 20.72 -32.97 -22.48
C PHE A 207 21.43 -31.74 -21.86
N LYS A 208 21.16 -30.53 -22.38
CA LYS A 208 21.86 -29.30 -21.98
C LYS A 208 21.12 -28.48 -20.92
N GLY A 209 20.11 -29.06 -20.28
CA GLY A 209 19.38 -28.42 -19.20
C GLY A 209 20.15 -28.37 -17.89
N THR A 210 19.74 -27.50 -16.99
CA THR A 210 20.26 -27.39 -15.63
C THR A 210 19.15 -26.98 -14.67
N ILE A 211 19.17 -27.59 -13.49
CA ILE A 211 18.37 -27.16 -12.34
C ILE A 211 19.32 -26.51 -11.34
N LEU A 212 18.96 -25.33 -10.82
CA LEU A 212 19.66 -24.68 -9.72
C LEU A 212 18.65 -24.13 -8.73
N ASN A 213 18.87 -24.34 -7.44
CA ASN A 213 18.04 -23.76 -6.39
C ASN A 213 18.75 -22.66 -5.60
N SER A 214 17.97 -21.89 -4.85
CA SER A 214 18.45 -20.78 -4.01
C SER A 214 19.51 -21.16 -2.97
N ARG A 215 19.69 -22.45 -2.71
CA ARG A 215 20.65 -23.01 -1.75
C ARG A 215 21.83 -23.71 -2.41
N GLY A 216 22.00 -23.54 -3.72
CA GLY A 216 23.16 -24.05 -4.47
C GLY A 216 23.08 -25.51 -4.89
N HIS A 217 21.99 -26.24 -4.61
CA HIS A 217 21.83 -27.60 -5.10
C HIS A 217 21.56 -27.60 -6.61
N ARG A 218 22.20 -28.52 -7.33
CA ARG A 218 22.13 -28.61 -8.78
C ARG A 218 21.57 -29.95 -9.25
N ASN A 219 20.79 -29.92 -10.32
CA ASN A 219 20.29 -31.12 -11.02
C ASN A 219 19.64 -32.13 -10.06
N ALA A 220 20.14 -33.38 -10.02
CA ALA A 220 19.59 -34.43 -9.19
C ALA A 220 19.62 -34.10 -7.69
N ASP A 221 20.59 -33.29 -7.24
CA ASP A 221 20.73 -32.90 -5.84
C ASP A 221 19.63 -31.95 -5.36
N ALA A 222 18.92 -31.31 -6.30
CA ALA A 222 17.78 -30.44 -5.97
C ALA A 222 16.53 -31.24 -5.54
N TRP A 223 16.49 -32.55 -5.82
CA TRP A 223 15.36 -33.42 -5.47
C TRP A 223 15.08 -33.41 -3.96
N GLY A 224 13.85 -33.06 -3.60
CA GLY A 224 13.39 -33.07 -2.21
C GLY A 224 14.09 -32.06 -1.32
N LYS A 225 14.88 -31.13 -1.86
CA LYS A 225 15.53 -30.09 -1.05
C LYS A 225 14.57 -28.93 -0.81
N ARG A 226 14.67 -28.34 0.38
CA ARG A 226 13.98 -27.09 0.69
C ARG A 226 14.75 -25.93 0.09
N ALA A 227 14.05 -25.06 -0.63
CA ALA A 227 14.64 -23.87 -1.25
C ALA A 227 13.56 -22.80 -1.47
N GLU A 228 13.96 -21.55 -1.43
CA GLU A 228 13.11 -20.37 -1.63
C GLU A 228 12.66 -20.23 -3.10
N TRP A 229 13.51 -20.67 -4.03
CA TRP A 229 13.21 -20.76 -5.45
C TRP A 229 14.02 -21.87 -6.11
N VAL A 230 13.52 -22.36 -7.24
CA VAL A 230 14.24 -23.24 -8.17
C VAL A 230 14.13 -22.68 -9.58
N ASP A 231 15.25 -22.65 -10.29
CA ASP A 231 15.33 -22.33 -11.70
C ASP A 231 15.68 -23.56 -12.53
N TYR A 232 14.98 -23.72 -13.65
CA TYR A 232 15.22 -24.75 -14.65
C TYR A 232 15.46 -24.08 -16.00
N TYR A 233 16.71 -24.10 -16.46
CA TYR A 233 17.13 -23.46 -17.70
C TYR A 233 17.84 -24.43 -18.66
N GLY A 234 17.81 -24.11 -19.95
CA GLY A 234 18.40 -24.92 -21.02
C GLY A 234 18.09 -24.31 -22.39
N PRO A 235 18.57 -24.92 -23.49
CA PRO A 235 18.26 -24.42 -24.82
C PRO A 235 16.78 -24.67 -25.17
N ASP A 236 16.12 -23.64 -25.70
CA ASP A 236 14.87 -23.81 -26.43
C ASP A 236 15.11 -24.41 -27.83
N ALA A 237 14.05 -24.55 -28.64
CA ALA A 237 14.16 -25.10 -29.99
C ALA A 237 15.01 -24.24 -30.95
N SER A 238 15.23 -22.95 -30.64
CA SER A 238 16.15 -22.08 -31.38
C SER A 238 17.62 -22.28 -30.96
N GLY A 239 17.87 -23.09 -29.93
CA GLY A 239 19.20 -23.37 -29.39
C GLY A 239 19.70 -22.32 -28.38
N ARG A 240 18.91 -21.29 -28.09
CA ARG A 240 19.27 -20.23 -27.12
C ARG A 240 18.84 -20.62 -25.71
N THR A 241 19.66 -20.28 -24.72
CA THR A 241 19.35 -20.56 -23.31
C THR A 241 18.22 -19.68 -22.82
N VAL A 242 17.22 -20.31 -22.23
CA VAL A 242 16.08 -19.70 -21.54
C VAL A 242 15.80 -20.46 -20.24
N GLY A 243 15.07 -19.85 -19.32
CA GLY A 243 14.74 -20.48 -18.04
C GLY A 243 13.31 -20.26 -17.57
N ILE A 244 12.90 -21.15 -16.67
CA ILE A 244 11.67 -21.07 -15.89
C ILE A 244 12.06 -21.14 -14.43
N ALA A 245 12.12 -19.98 -13.77
CA ALA A 245 12.28 -19.92 -12.33
C ALA A 245 10.92 -19.89 -11.64
N MET A 246 10.78 -20.66 -10.56
CA MET A 246 9.58 -20.74 -9.74
C MET A 246 9.88 -20.35 -8.30
N PHE A 247 9.10 -19.43 -7.75
CA PHE A 247 9.31 -18.82 -6.43
C PHE A 247 8.25 -19.28 -5.43
N ASP A 248 8.68 -19.69 -4.23
CA ASP A 248 7.79 -19.95 -3.09
C ASP A 248 7.67 -18.70 -2.22
N HIS A 249 6.46 -18.29 -1.87
CA HIS A 249 6.26 -17.09 -1.05
C HIS A 249 6.46 -17.38 0.46
N PRO A 250 7.08 -16.47 1.25
CA PRO A 250 7.28 -16.65 2.69
C PRO A 250 6.01 -16.91 3.51
N ASP A 251 4.87 -16.37 3.08
CA ASP A 251 3.56 -16.57 3.73
C ASP A 251 2.97 -17.96 3.50
N ASN A 252 3.54 -18.76 2.58
CA ASN A 252 2.96 -20.05 2.27
C ASN A 252 3.20 -21.08 3.38
N LEU A 253 2.26 -22.02 3.54
CA LEU A 253 2.37 -23.16 4.44
C LEU A 253 3.71 -23.90 4.26
N ARG A 254 4.49 -24.04 5.34
CA ARG A 254 5.78 -24.77 5.39
C ARG A 254 6.88 -24.19 4.51
N PHE A 255 6.88 -22.87 4.29
CA PHE A 255 7.97 -22.17 3.62
C PHE A 255 9.35 -22.38 4.30
N PRO A 256 10.45 -22.50 3.52
CA PRO A 256 10.45 -22.80 2.10
C PRO A 256 10.01 -24.23 1.82
N VAL A 257 9.29 -24.41 0.72
CA VAL A 257 8.72 -25.68 0.28
C VAL A 257 9.80 -26.72 -0.08
N HIS A 258 9.44 -28.01 -0.05
CA HIS A 258 10.23 -29.07 -0.67
C HIS A 258 10.00 -29.11 -2.18
N TRP A 259 11.07 -29.27 -2.95
CA TRP A 259 10.98 -29.28 -4.41
C TRP A 259 11.00 -30.70 -4.99
N HIS A 260 9.93 -31.07 -5.69
CA HIS A 260 9.92 -32.24 -6.57
C HIS A 260 10.64 -31.88 -7.88
N ALA A 261 11.98 -31.75 -7.82
CA ALA A 261 12.81 -31.36 -8.96
C ALA A 261 13.42 -32.59 -9.64
N ARG A 262 12.99 -32.88 -10.88
CA ARG A 262 13.40 -34.07 -11.64
C ARG A 262 14.20 -33.67 -12.87
N THR A 263 15.34 -34.34 -13.06
CA THR A 263 16.24 -34.14 -14.20
C THR A 263 15.59 -34.45 -15.56
N TYR A 264 14.48 -35.19 -15.60
CA TYR A 264 13.68 -35.40 -16.80
C TYR A 264 12.70 -34.26 -17.15
N GLY A 265 12.68 -33.18 -16.37
CA GLY A 265 12.01 -31.92 -16.71
C GLY A 265 10.80 -31.52 -15.87
N LEU A 266 10.47 -32.26 -14.80
CA LEU A 266 9.39 -31.85 -13.88
C LEU A 266 9.97 -31.01 -12.73
N LEU A 267 9.30 -29.92 -12.42
CA LEU A 267 9.53 -29.12 -11.22
C LEU A 267 8.19 -28.89 -10.51
N ALA A 268 8.10 -29.23 -9.23
CA ALA A 268 6.92 -28.89 -8.41
C ALA A 268 7.30 -28.35 -7.02
N ALA A 269 6.63 -27.29 -6.60
CA ALA A 269 6.64 -26.78 -5.24
C ALA A 269 5.64 -27.58 -4.40
N ASN A 270 6.12 -28.62 -3.70
CA ASN A 270 5.28 -29.52 -2.93
C ASN A 270 5.43 -29.33 -1.41
N ARG A 271 4.39 -28.79 -0.79
CA ARG A 271 4.32 -28.52 0.66
C ARG A 271 3.62 -29.61 1.47
N PHE A 272 3.01 -30.57 0.80
CA PHE A 272 2.25 -31.66 1.42
C PHE A 272 3.07 -32.95 1.48
N GLY A 273 4.04 -33.15 0.59
CA GLY A 273 4.87 -34.36 0.54
C GLY A 273 6.07 -34.42 1.48
N ALA A 274 6.05 -33.75 2.64
CA ALA A 274 7.26 -33.53 3.45
C ALA A 274 8.02 -34.83 3.75
N ASP A 275 7.34 -35.89 4.17
CA ASP A 275 7.99 -37.14 4.54
C ASP A 275 8.47 -37.93 3.32
N HIS A 276 7.83 -37.74 2.16
CA HIS A 276 8.30 -38.33 0.91
C HIS A 276 9.59 -37.70 0.37
N PHE A 277 10.02 -36.57 0.94
CA PHE A 277 11.32 -35.96 0.68
C PHE A 277 12.33 -36.20 1.80
N ASP A 278 11.92 -36.82 2.91
CA ASP A 278 12.81 -37.15 4.02
C ASP A 278 13.74 -38.32 3.64
N PRO A 279 15.07 -38.14 3.68
CA PRO A 279 16.01 -39.22 3.41
C PRO A 279 15.89 -40.41 4.36
N HIS A 280 15.33 -40.24 5.57
CA HIS A 280 15.11 -41.31 6.54
C HIS A 280 13.85 -42.14 6.27
N LEU A 281 12.95 -41.67 5.40
CA LEU A 281 11.68 -42.32 5.07
C LEU A 281 11.63 -42.80 3.62
N GLN A 282 12.80 -42.99 3.01
CA GLN A 282 12.93 -43.42 1.61
C GLN A 282 12.25 -44.75 1.34
N LYS A 283 11.61 -44.82 0.17
CA LYS A 283 10.96 -46.00 -0.37
C LYS A 283 11.97 -47.12 -0.66
N PRO A 284 11.90 -48.28 0.04
CA PRO A 284 12.77 -49.42 -0.28
C PRO A 284 12.49 -49.95 -1.70
N PRO A 285 13.51 -50.49 -2.41
CA PRO A 285 13.30 -51.17 -3.69
C PRO A 285 12.20 -52.23 -3.60
N GLY A 286 11.32 -52.32 -4.61
CA GLY A 286 10.24 -53.32 -4.66
C GLY A 286 8.97 -52.99 -3.87
N THR A 287 8.94 -51.94 -3.05
CA THR A 287 7.70 -51.50 -2.37
C THR A 287 6.81 -50.68 -3.31
N SER A 288 5.51 -50.58 -3.05
CA SER A 288 4.59 -49.64 -3.71
C SER A 288 4.23 -48.47 -2.77
N CYS A 289 4.01 -47.29 -3.33
CA CYS A 289 3.54 -46.09 -2.61
C CYS A 289 2.10 -45.79 -3.03
N ARG A 290 1.41 -44.98 -2.24
CA ARG A 290 0.06 -44.53 -2.58
C ARG A 290 0.05 -43.83 -3.96
N PRO A 291 -0.98 -44.04 -4.79
CA PRO A 291 -2.21 -44.80 -4.51
C PRO A 291 -2.09 -46.33 -4.68
N TYR A 292 -0.95 -46.86 -5.13
CA TYR A 292 -0.77 -48.27 -5.51
C TYR A 292 -0.31 -49.20 -4.37
N GLY A 293 -0.29 -48.71 -3.13
CA GLY A 293 0.02 -49.45 -1.91
C GLY A 293 0.45 -48.54 -0.75
N ASP A 294 0.69 -49.11 0.43
CA ASP A 294 1.01 -48.40 1.67
C ASP A 294 2.30 -48.91 2.35
N GLY A 295 3.10 -49.70 1.62
CA GLY A 295 4.31 -50.35 2.13
C GLY A 295 5.52 -49.44 2.34
N CYS A 296 5.49 -48.20 1.84
CA CYS A 296 6.58 -47.24 2.00
C CYS A 296 6.51 -46.51 3.36
N PRO A 297 7.63 -46.34 4.11
CA PRO A 297 7.67 -45.62 5.39
C PRO A 297 7.03 -44.22 5.35
N ALA A 298 7.31 -43.43 4.32
CA ALA A 298 6.72 -42.10 4.15
C ALA A 298 5.19 -42.11 3.96
N CYS A 299 4.64 -43.19 3.39
CA CYS A 299 3.19 -43.35 3.26
C CYS A 299 2.52 -43.67 4.61
N LYS A 300 3.26 -44.20 5.59
CA LYS A 300 2.73 -44.53 6.92
C LYS A 300 2.81 -43.37 7.91
N SER A 301 3.83 -42.54 7.79
CA SER A 301 4.09 -41.43 8.73
C SER A 301 3.08 -40.28 8.59
N GLN A 302 2.70 -39.92 7.36
CA GLN A 302 1.71 -38.87 7.06
C GLN A 302 2.02 -37.49 7.69
N GLY A 303 3.27 -37.22 8.10
CA GLY A 303 3.68 -36.00 8.79
C GLY A 303 3.62 -34.75 7.92
N GLY A 304 3.66 -34.93 6.60
CA GLY A 304 3.40 -33.90 5.60
C GLY A 304 1.93 -33.70 5.23
N ALA A 305 0.98 -34.51 5.72
CA ALA A 305 -0.42 -34.25 5.42
C ALA A 305 -0.87 -32.89 5.99
N TYR A 306 -1.87 -32.27 5.38
CA TYR A 306 -2.45 -31.01 5.85
C TYR A 306 -3.96 -31.00 5.63
N THR A 307 -4.71 -30.63 6.67
CA THR A 307 -6.17 -30.52 6.61
C THR A 307 -6.58 -29.06 6.69
N ILE A 308 -7.32 -28.60 5.68
CA ILE A 308 -8.07 -27.35 5.74
C ILE A 308 -9.34 -27.63 6.55
N PRO A 309 -9.55 -26.98 7.71
CA PRO A 309 -10.77 -27.18 8.49
C PRO A 309 -12.03 -26.75 7.70
N ALA A 310 -13.18 -27.32 8.05
CA ALA A 310 -14.47 -26.91 7.48
C ALA A 310 -14.70 -25.39 7.63
N GLY A 311 -15.21 -24.74 6.58
CA GLY A 311 -15.43 -23.28 6.54
C GLY A 311 -14.15 -22.43 6.41
N HIS A 312 -12.96 -23.04 6.44
CA HIS A 312 -11.69 -22.34 6.29
C HIS A 312 -11.10 -22.50 4.88
N ASN A 313 -9.99 -21.81 4.65
CA ASN A 313 -9.27 -21.85 3.38
C ASN A 313 -7.75 -21.87 3.59
N LEU A 314 -7.04 -22.32 2.56
CA LEU A 314 -5.58 -22.24 2.45
C LEU A 314 -5.21 -21.41 1.22
N GLU A 315 -4.44 -20.35 1.42
CA GLU A 315 -3.92 -19.50 0.36
C GLU A 315 -2.44 -19.81 0.11
N LEU A 316 -2.07 -20.01 -1.15
CA LEU A 316 -0.70 -20.29 -1.59
C LEU A 316 -0.34 -19.38 -2.77
N ARG A 317 0.82 -18.73 -2.69
CA ARG A 317 1.30 -17.74 -3.67
C ARG A 317 2.55 -18.24 -4.36
N HIS A 318 2.55 -18.24 -5.69
CA HIS A 318 3.71 -18.62 -6.49
C HIS A 318 3.98 -17.56 -7.54
N ARG A 319 5.24 -17.35 -7.90
CA ARG A 319 5.62 -16.57 -9.08
C ARG A 319 6.47 -17.42 -9.99
N PHE A 320 6.15 -17.41 -11.27
CA PHE A 320 7.03 -17.91 -12.33
C PHE A 320 7.72 -16.73 -13.00
N TYR A 321 8.99 -16.90 -13.34
CA TYR A 321 9.76 -15.98 -14.14
C TYR A 321 10.30 -16.69 -15.38
N PHE A 322 9.79 -16.30 -16.54
CA PHE A 322 10.19 -16.80 -17.84
C PHE A 322 11.23 -15.85 -18.43
N HIS A 323 12.49 -16.29 -18.52
CA HIS A 323 13.63 -15.40 -18.72
C HIS A 323 14.60 -15.85 -19.80
N HIS A 324 15.42 -14.90 -20.26
CA HIS A 324 16.59 -15.19 -21.09
C HIS A 324 17.77 -15.68 -20.24
N GLY A 325 18.65 -16.48 -20.83
CA GLY A 325 19.90 -16.88 -20.19
C GLY A 325 19.72 -17.84 -19.01
N ASP A 326 20.81 -18.03 -18.27
CA ASP A 326 20.84 -18.85 -17.06
C ASP A 326 20.43 -18.05 -15.81
N THR A 327 20.42 -18.72 -14.65
CA THR A 327 20.04 -18.15 -13.35
C THR A 327 20.79 -16.85 -13.00
N GLN A 328 22.08 -16.75 -13.35
CA GLN A 328 22.90 -15.59 -13.00
C GLN A 328 22.64 -14.44 -13.98
N ALA A 329 22.65 -14.72 -15.28
CA ALA A 329 22.35 -13.73 -16.32
C ALA A 329 20.95 -13.11 -16.14
N ALA A 330 19.98 -13.94 -15.74
CA ALA A 330 18.61 -13.52 -15.48
C ALA A 330 18.39 -12.86 -14.10
N ARG A 331 19.41 -12.85 -13.23
CA ARG A 331 19.34 -12.28 -11.87
C ARG A 331 18.18 -12.86 -11.04
N VAL A 332 17.93 -14.16 -11.14
CA VAL A 332 16.78 -14.85 -10.54
C VAL A 332 16.63 -14.56 -9.04
N ALA A 333 17.75 -14.58 -8.29
CA ALA A 333 17.75 -14.29 -6.86
C ALA A 333 17.24 -12.87 -6.53
N GLU A 334 17.43 -11.91 -7.43
CA GLU A 334 16.97 -10.53 -7.25
C GLU A 334 15.48 -10.41 -7.48
N HIS A 335 14.96 -11.05 -8.53
CA HIS A 335 13.52 -11.15 -8.78
C HIS A 335 12.79 -11.85 -7.63
N TYR A 336 13.40 -12.88 -7.03
CA TYR A 336 12.86 -13.52 -5.84
C TYR A 336 12.82 -12.56 -4.64
N ARG A 337 13.91 -11.82 -4.36
CA ARG A 337 13.93 -10.85 -3.26
C ARG A 337 12.84 -9.78 -3.41
N ALA A 338 12.60 -9.32 -4.63
CA ALA A 338 11.52 -8.37 -4.93
C ALA A 338 10.13 -8.98 -4.70
N TYR A 339 9.96 -10.28 -4.97
CA TYR A 339 8.71 -11.01 -4.77
C TYR A 339 8.42 -11.33 -3.29
N ALA A 340 9.45 -11.66 -2.50
CA ALA A 340 9.30 -12.21 -1.15
C ALA A 340 9.26 -11.16 -0.02
N GLN A 341 9.30 -9.87 -0.32
CA GLN A 341 9.43 -8.81 0.68
C GLN A 341 8.15 -8.00 0.86
N ALA A 342 7.70 -7.84 2.11
CA ALA A 342 6.71 -6.84 2.47
C ALA A 342 7.19 -5.44 2.05
N LEU A 343 6.27 -4.67 1.48
CA LEU A 343 6.50 -3.32 0.98
C LEU A 343 6.09 -2.29 2.04
N ALA A 344 6.32 -1.02 1.76
CA ALA A 344 5.80 0.09 2.54
C ALA A 344 5.39 1.19 1.57
N ALA A 345 4.30 0.95 0.82
CA ALA A 345 3.87 1.87 -0.23
C ALA A 345 3.49 3.27 0.29
N GLN A 346 3.12 3.39 1.57
CA GLN A 346 2.88 4.67 2.25
C GLN A 346 4.14 5.28 2.88
N GLY A 347 5.31 4.62 2.74
CA GLY A 347 6.59 5.10 3.26
C GLY A 347 6.72 5.07 4.79
N GLU A 348 7.55 5.97 5.29
CA GLU A 348 7.79 6.19 6.71
C GLU A 348 7.47 7.63 7.11
N PHE A 349 6.96 7.79 8.33
CA PHE A 349 6.53 9.07 8.89
C PHE A 349 7.29 9.36 10.18
N ALA A 350 7.64 10.62 10.38
CA ALA A 350 7.98 11.17 11.68
C ALA A 350 6.85 12.10 12.14
N GLY A 351 6.36 11.92 13.36
CA GLY A 351 5.32 12.75 13.96
C GLY A 351 5.66 13.18 15.38
N GLU A 352 5.00 14.23 15.85
CA GLU A 352 5.08 14.70 17.24
C GLU A 352 6.51 14.91 17.73
N VAL A 353 7.35 15.51 16.88
CA VAL A 353 8.74 15.79 17.24
C VAL A 353 8.76 16.79 18.39
N THR A 354 9.61 16.54 19.38
CA THR A 354 9.93 17.47 20.46
C THR A 354 11.43 17.76 20.45
N ALA A 355 11.93 18.47 21.47
CA ALA A 355 13.37 18.65 21.64
C ALA A 355 14.11 17.33 21.95
N ASN A 356 13.41 16.28 22.36
CA ASN A 356 14.04 15.05 22.84
C ASN A 356 13.32 13.74 22.45
N SER A 357 12.27 13.82 21.63
CA SER A 357 11.48 12.65 21.23
C SER A 357 10.86 12.80 19.85
N VAL A 358 10.45 11.67 19.27
CA VAL A 358 9.70 11.59 18.00
C VAL A 358 8.86 10.30 18.00
N LEU A 359 7.76 10.29 17.27
CA LEU A 359 7.07 9.07 16.85
C LEU A 359 7.49 8.71 15.42
N LEU A 360 8.06 7.52 15.23
CA LEU A 360 8.35 6.97 13.89
C LEU A 360 7.29 5.94 13.53
N GLN A 361 6.80 5.97 12.30
CA GLN A 361 5.74 5.08 11.81
C GLN A 361 6.00 4.58 10.39
N THR A 362 5.60 3.34 10.11
CA THR A 362 5.48 2.80 8.76
C THR A 362 4.31 1.81 8.71
N ARG A 363 3.82 1.49 7.51
CA ARG A 363 2.79 0.47 7.30
C ARG A 363 3.31 -0.58 6.34
N LEU A 364 3.20 -1.86 6.72
CA LEU A 364 3.61 -2.96 5.84
C LEU A 364 2.51 -3.25 4.82
N THR A 365 2.88 -3.26 3.55
CA THR A 365 1.96 -3.41 2.42
C THR A 365 2.30 -4.62 1.57
N ALA A 366 1.28 -5.26 1.00
CA ALA A 366 1.42 -6.37 0.06
C ALA A 366 1.72 -5.88 -1.36
N THR A 367 1.39 -4.63 -1.67
CA THR A 367 1.58 -4.00 -2.98
C THR A 367 2.42 -2.73 -2.86
N ALA A 368 3.02 -2.29 -3.97
CA ALA A 368 3.83 -1.06 -4.05
C ALA A 368 2.98 0.21 -4.23
N GLY A 369 1.67 0.05 -4.41
CA GLY A 369 0.70 1.10 -4.70
C GLY A 369 -0.70 0.50 -4.73
N LEU A 370 -1.65 1.18 -5.36
CA LEU A 370 -3.03 0.74 -5.42
C LEU A 370 -3.15 -0.60 -6.16
N ASP A 371 -3.95 -1.50 -5.60
CA ASP A 371 -4.40 -2.71 -6.22
C ASP A 371 -5.62 -2.43 -7.11
N VAL A 372 -6.21 -3.50 -7.63
CA VAL A 372 -7.33 -3.43 -8.57
C VAL A 372 -8.64 -2.98 -7.94
N ASN A 373 -8.74 -2.99 -6.62
CA ASN A 373 -9.87 -2.46 -5.86
C ASN A 373 -9.62 -1.00 -5.45
N GLY A 374 -8.50 -0.42 -5.90
CA GLY A 374 -8.06 0.91 -5.53
C GLY A 374 -7.56 1.00 -4.09
N ASP A 375 -7.18 -0.11 -3.46
CA ASP A 375 -6.67 -0.14 -2.08
C ASP A 375 -5.16 -0.44 -2.05
N VAL A 376 -4.50 -0.25 -0.92
CA VAL A 376 -3.14 -0.75 -0.67
C VAL A 376 -3.22 -1.83 0.42
N PRO A 377 -3.44 -3.11 0.05
CA PRO A 377 -3.59 -4.17 1.03
C PRO A 377 -2.38 -4.26 1.94
N GLY A 378 -2.62 -4.45 3.24
CA GLY A 378 -1.56 -4.63 4.22
C GLY A 378 -0.93 -6.02 4.15
N ALA A 379 0.29 -6.15 4.66
CA ALA A 379 1.00 -7.41 4.74
C ALA A 379 1.45 -7.70 6.16
N SER A 380 1.24 -8.95 6.61
CA SER A 380 1.86 -9.44 7.83
C SER A 380 3.38 -9.42 7.69
N GLY A 381 4.06 -9.18 8.80
CA GLY A 381 5.52 -9.18 8.82
C GLY A 381 6.04 -8.53 10.10
N VAL A 382 7.29 -8.14 10.06
CA VAL A 382 7.95 -7.42 11.17
C VAL A 382 8.60 -6.16 10.66
N ALA A 383 8.60 -5.13 11.52
CA ALA A 383 9.45 -3.96 11.33
C ALA A 383 10.07 -3.46 12.62
N CYS A 384 11.23 -2.82 12.47
CA CYS A 384 11.82 -1.94 13.47
C CYS A 384 12.38 -0.69 12.77
N PHE A 385 12.77 0.32 13.53
CA PHE A 385 13.45 1.49 13.00
C PHE A 385 14.92 1.47 13.40
N GLU A 386 15.78 1.75 12.43
CA GLU A 386 17.18 2.08 12.67
C GLU A 386 17.35 3.60 12.53
N TYR A 387 18.07 4.22 13.45
CA TYR A 387 18.25 5.67 13.49
C TYR A 387 19.61 6.11 14.02
N ALA A 388 20.13 7.22 13.51
CA ALA A 388 21.43 7.79 13.86
C ALA A 388 21.46 9.31 13.64
N ALA A 389 22.43 10.01 14.24
CA ALA A 389 22.70 11.42 13.92
C ALA A 389 23.57 11.60 12.66
N SER A 390 23.87 10.51 11.94
CA SER A 390 24.67 10.47 10.71
C SER A 390 23.96 9.61 9.66
N PRO A 391 23.97 10.01 8.37
CA PRO A 391 23.29 9.29 7.30
C PRO A 391 23.97 7.97 6.91
N ASP A 392 25.19 7.70 7.42
CA ASP A 392 25.91 6.44 7.16
C ASP A 392 25.53 5.30 8.12
N PHE A 393 24.74 5.59 9.17
CA PHE A 393 24.24 4.64 10.17
C PHE A 393 25.33 3.83 10.91
N LYS A 394 26.61 4.25 10.91
CA LYS A 394 27.69 3.50 11.58
C LYS A 394 27.49 3.35 13.09
N SER A 395 26.91 4.36 13.73
CA SER A 395 26.58 4.39 15.16
C SER A 395 25.08 4.28 15.44
N ALA A 396 24.36 3.63 14.51
CA ALA A 396 22.92 3.57 14.60
C ALA A 396 22.41 2.77 15.79
N LYS A 397 21.29 3.25 16.34
CA LYS A 397 20.48 2.52 17.30
C LYS A 397 19.29 1.89 16.57
N ARG A 398 18.74 0.83 17.14
CA ARG A 398 17.52 0.19 16.64
C ARG A 398 16.46 0.17 17.71
N THR A 399 15.21 0.32 17.29
CA THR A 399 14.05 -0.01 18.12
C THR A 399 13.87 -1.52 18.19
N ASP A 400 12.97 -1.95 19.08
CA ASP A 400 12.52 -3.34 19.08
C ASP A 400 11.76 -3.69 17.81
N TRP A 401 11.79 -4.98 17.47
CA TRP A 401 11.01 -5.55 16.38
C TRP A 401 9.54 -5.72 16.77
N THR A 402 8.64 -5.16 15.97
CA THR A 402 7.19 -5.24 16.16
C THR A 402 6.56 -5.98 14.99
N ASN A 403 5.56 -6.82 15.29
CA ASN A 403 4.77 -7.49 14.26
C ASN A 403 3.75 -6.51 13.68
N ALA A 404 3.68 -6.40 12.35
CA ALA A 404 2.59 -5.73 11.67
C ALA A 404 1.35 -6.63 11.69
N ARG A 405 0.26 -6.16 12.31
CA ARG A 405 -0.94 -6.96 12.55
C ARG A 405 -2.17 -6.36 11.87
N ALA A 406 -3.04 -7.21 11.33
CA ALA A 406 -4.25 -6.79 10.61
C ALA A 406 -5.23 -5.97 11.48
N ASP A 407 -5.31 -6.25 12.78
CA ASP A 407 -6.19 -5.53 13.70
C ASP A 407 -5.73 -4.09 13.98
N ARG A 408 -4.48 -3.76 13.62
CA ARG A 408 -3.89 -2.41 13.66
C ARG A 408 -3.45 -1.92 12.29
N ASP A 409 -4.13 -2.41 11.25
CA ASP A 409 -3.87 -2.05 9.85
C ASP A 409 -2.41 -2.21 9.41
N PHE A 410 -1.69 -3.17 9.99
CA PHE A 410 -0.29 -3.45 9.69
C PHE A 410 0.65 -2.25 9.92
N ILE A 411 0.22 -1.28 10.72
CA ILE A 411 1.02 -0.11 11.12
C ILE A 411 1.97 -0.54 12.24
N VAL A 412 3.24 -0.14 12.09
CA VAL A 412 4.28 -0.26 13.11
C VAL A 412 4.72 1.14 13.50
N ARG A 413 4.60 1.48 14.78
CA ARG A 413 4.95 2.80 15.32
C ARG A 413 5.78 2.66 16.59
N HIS A 414 6.83 3.48 16.71
CA HIS A 414 7.73 3.52 17.85
C HIS A 414 7.96 4.95 18.33
N LYS A 415 7.97 5.16 19.65
CA LYS A 415 8.40 6.42 20.26
C LYS A 415 9.89 6.34 20.58
N LEU A 416 10.66 7.28 20.06
CA LEU A 416 12.06 7.47 20.47
C LEU A 416 12.13 8.57 21.52
N THR A 417 12.99 8.39 22.52
CA THR A 417 13.23 9.36 23.59
C THR A 417 14.72 9.55 23.84
N GLY A 418 15.09 10.61 24.58
CA GLY A 418 16.49 10.90 24.89
C GLY A 418 17.29 11.39 23.69
N LEU A 419 16.61 11.96 22.69
CA LEU A 419 17.24 12.60 21.55
C LEU A 419 17.83 13.95 21.97
N LYS A 420 18.87 14.39 21.24
CA LYS A 420 19.46 15.71 21.45
C LYS A 420 18.56 16.77 20.80
N PRO A 421 18.35 17.94 21.44
CA PRO A 421 17.69 19.08 20.80
C PRO A 421 18.42 19.57 19.55
N ASP A 422 17.69 20.27 18.68
CA ASP A 422 18.18 20.88 17.43
C ASP A 422 19.10 19.98 16.56
N THR A 423 18.79 18.68 16.52
CA THR A 423 19.65 17.68 15.87
C THR A 423 18.90 17.01 14.74
N ILE A 424 19.53 16.94 13.55
CA ILE A 424 19.03 16.11 12.47
C ILE A 424 19.34 14.64 12.80
N TYR A 425 18.30 13.84 12.80
CA TYR A 425 18.39 12.38 12.86
C TYR A 425 17.98 11.80 11.52
N PHE A 426 18.77 10.84 11.07
CA PHE A 426 18.46 9.98 9.94
C PHE A 426 17.85 8.69 10.46
N TYR A 427 16.83 8.19 9.78
CA TYR A 427 16.15 6.96 10.15
C TYR A 427 15.73 6.16 8.92
N ARG A 428 15.46 4.87 9.11
CA ARG A 428 14.87 4.00 8.09
C ARG A 428 14.11 2.86 8.75
N ALA A 429 13.02 2.41 8.14
CA ALA A 429 12.36 1.19 8.57
C ALA A 429 13.14 -0.04 8.06
N LEU A 430 13.32 -1.04 8.91
CA LEU A 430 13.82 -2.36 8.53
C LEU A 430 12.60 -3.26 8.45
N ILE A 431 12.25 -3.74 7.26
CA ILE A 431 10.97 -4.41 6.99
C ILE A 431 11.24 -5.81 6.45
N GLY A 432 10.55 -6.82 6.98
CA GLY A 432 10.74 -8.20 6.53
C GLY A 432 9.58 -9.10 6.88
N GLY A 433 9.54 -10.29 6.26
CA GLY A 433 8.62 -11.35 6.68
C GLY A 433 8.97 -11.91 8.07
N ASN A 434 10.24 -11.82 8.48
CA ASN A 434 10.70 -12.14 9.83
C ASN A 434 12.00 -11.38 10.19
N ARG A 435 12.42 -11.45 11.46
CA ARG A 435 13.56 -10.69 12.01
C ARG A 435 14.92 -11.05 11.40
N LYS A 436 15.03 -12.20 10.70
CA LYS A 436 16.26 -12.65 10.05
C LYS A 436 16.30 -12.31 8.56
N MET A 437 15.16 -12.01 7.95
CA MET A 437 15.02 -11.73 6.52
C MET A 437 14.25 -10.42 6.34
N PHE A 438 15.00 -9.32 6.31
CA PHE A 438 14.47 -7.97 6.16
C PHE A 438 15.28 -7.17 5.14
N ARG A 439 14.70 -6.05 4.70
CA ARG A 439 15.34 -5.04 3.87
C ARG A 439 15.39 -3.71 4.61
N ASN A 440 16.30 -2.86 4.18
CA ASN A 440 16.32 -1.47 4.60
C ASN A 440 15.35 -0.68 3.73
N GLY A 441 14.48 0.09 4.36
CA GLY A 441 13.75 1.17 3.72
C GLY A 441 14.68 2.31 3.29
N PRO A 442 14.16 3.29 2.53
CA PRO A 442 14.90 4.49 2.18
C PRO A 442 15.39 5.24 3.43
N VAL A 443 16.50 5.97 3.27
CA VAL A 443 16.98 6.86 4.33
C VAL A 443 16.08 8.09 4.39
N ARG A 444 15.50 8.29 5.57
CA ARG A 444 14.59 9.37 5.94
C ARG A 444 15.25 10.28 6.97
N GLN A 445 14.65 11.42 7.25
CA GLN A 445 15.18 12.36 8.25
C GLN A 445 14.10 13.14 8.98
N PHE A 446 14.45 13.63 10.18
CA PHE A 446 13.73 14.66 10.90
C PHE A 446 14.72 15.50 11.72
N ARG A 447 14.32 16.70 12.15
CA ARG A 447 15.10 17.53 13.08
C ARG A 447 14.32 17.68 14.39
N THR A 448 14.94 17.37 15.52
CA THR A 448 14.36 17.65 16.84
C THR A 448 14.19 19.15 17.06
N HIS A 449 13.17 19.54 17.83
CA HIS A 449 12.98 20.96 18.11
C HIS A 449 14.19 21.56 18.84
N PRO A 450 14.51 22.84 18.58
CA PRO A 450 15.53 23.56 19.34
C PRO A 450 15.22 23.66 20.83
N GLY A 451 13.95 23.84 21.19
CA GLY A 451 13.48 23.95 22.57
C GLY A 451 13.43 25.39 23.10
N ALA A 452 12.91 25.53 24.32
CA ALA A 452 12.44 26.80 24.88
C ALA A 452 13.48 27.93 25.00
N GLN A 453 14.77 27.58 25.07
CA GLN A 453 15.85 28.56 25.30
C GLN A 453 16.64 28.89 24.02
N ALA A 454 16.41 28.12 22.96
CA ALA A 454 17.18 28.26 21.73
C ALA A 454 16.63 29.40 20.87
N ASN A 455 17.49 30.36 20.53
CA ASN A 455 17.21 31.37 19.52
C ASN A 455 17.63 30.85 18.15
N ARG A 456 16.71 30.19 17.44
CA ARG A 456 16.96 29.57 16.14
C ARG A 456 15.79 29.87 15.21
N GLU A 457 16.09 30.25 13.97
CA GLU A 457 15.07 30.49 12.95
C GLU A 457 14.31 29.21 12.60
N VAL A 458 12.98 29.19 12.61
CA VAL A 458 12.16 28.01 12.29
C VAL A 458 11.27 28.26 11.09
N SER A 459 11.32 27.36 10.11
CA SER A 459 10.50 27.35 8.89
C SER A 459 9.51 26.20 8.94
N PHE A 460 8.22 26.43 8.75
CA PHE A 460 7.22 25.36 8.71
C PHE A 460 6.05 25.69 7.78
N CYS A 461 5.39 24.65 7.28
CA CYS A 461 4.24 24.78 6.38
C CYS A 461 2.96 24.31 7.07
N ILE A 462 1.83 24.89 6.69
CA ILE A 462 0.50 24.55 7.23
C ILE A 462 -0.47 24.33 6.06
N GLY A 463 -1.19 23.22 6.04
CA GLY A 463 -2.13 22.88 4.97
C GLY A 463 -3.32 22.04 5.44
N SER A 464 -4.33 21.91 4.57
CA SER A 464 -5.61 21.27 4.89
C SER A 464 -6.36 20.79 3.64
N CYS A 465 -7.49 20.13 3.88
CA CYS A 465 -8.59 19.91 2.94
C CYS A 465 -8.18 19.25 1.60
N MET A 466 -7.71 18.01 1.69
CA MET A 466 -7.24 17.21 0.55
C MET A 466 -8.31 16.22 0.06
N ILE A 467 -9.33 16.70 -0.67
CA ILE A 467 -10.33 15.80 -1.27
C ILE A 467 -9.69 14.99 -2.40
N TYR A 468 -9.32 13.74 -2.09
CA TYR A 468 -8.73 12.78 -3.02
C TYR A 468 -9.52 12.65 -4.33
N GLU A 469 -10.83 12.43 -4.23
CA GLU A 469 -11.66 12.15 -5.41
C GLU A 469 -11.67 13.32 -6.39
N ARG A 470 -11.89 14.54 -5.89
CA ARG A 470 -11.92 15.75 -6.72
C ARG A 470 -10.60 15.98 -7.43
N PHE A 471 -9.49 15.73 -6.72
CA PHE A 471 -8.15 15.79 -7.29
C PHE A 471 -7.95 14.73 -8.39
N MET A 472 -8.38 13.48 -8.16
CA MET A 472 -8.22 12.38 -9.12
C MET A 472 -9.07 12.53 -10.37
N ASP A 473 -10.32 12.96 -10.22
CA ASP A 473 -11.23 13.15 -11.35
C ASP A 473 -10.98 14.49 -12.06
N GLY A 474 -10.39 15.44 -11.33
CA GLY A 474 -10.31 16.83 -11.75
C GLY A 474 -11.69 17.46 -11.75
N THR A 475 -12.49 17.33 -10.69
CA THR A 475 -13.79 18.03 -10.61
C THR A 475 -13.65 19.24 -9.69
N SER A 476 -13.73 20.45 -10.26
CA SER A 476 -13.58 21.70 -9.52
C SER A 476 -14.86 22.06 -8.73
N ALA A 477 -14.67 22.47 -7.47
CA ALA A 477 -15.69 23.08 -6.63
C ALA A 477 -16.36 24.31 -7.28
N ASN A 478 -15.60 25.08 -8.07
CA ASN A 478 -16.02 26.35 -8.66
C ASN A 478 -16.33 26.25 -10.16
N LYS A 479 -16.34 25.05 -10.75
CA LYS A 479 -16.48 24.83 -12.21
C LYS A 479 -15.42 25.57 -13.05
N LEU A 480 -14.27 25.88 -12.47
CA LEU A 480 -13.15 26.51 -13.17
C LEU A 480 -12.39 25.46 -14.03
N PRO A 481 -11.67 25.89 -15.08
CA PRO A 481 -10.82 25.00 -15.87
C PRO A 481 -9.81 24.27 -14.98
N LEU A 482 -9.64 22.98 -15.22
CA LEU A 482 -8.88 22.08 -14.35
C LEU A 482 -7.38 22.32 -14.46
N ALA A 483 -6.70 22.35 -13.31
CA ALA A 483 -5.24 22.48 -13.23
C ALA A 483 -4.53 21.12 -13.11
N THR A 484 -5.16 20.11 -12.49
CA THR A 484 -4.50 18.83 -12.25
C THR A 484 -4.19 18.06 -13.54
N THR A 485 -2.90 17.87 -13.80
CA THR A 485 -2.42 17.08 -14.94
C THR A 485 -2.46 15.58 -14.66
N HIS A 486 -2.36 14.75 -15.71
CA HIS A 486 -2.18 13.30 -15.56
C HIS A 486 -0.96 12.96 -14.68
N GLU A 487 0.12 13.75 -14.79
CA GLU A 487 1.31 13.56 -13.98
C GLU A 487 1.07 13.90 -12.50
N ASP A 488 0.28 14.92 -12.21
CA ASP A 488 -0.11 15.25 -10.83
C ASP A 488 -0.96 14.14 -10.22
N ARG A 489 -1.91 13.55 -10.95
CA ARG A 489 -2.69 12.39 -10.47
C ARG A 489 -1.82 11.17 -10.20
N ARG A 490 -0.68 11.05 -10.88
CA ARG A 490 0.30 9.99 -10.64
C ARG A 490 1.18 10.29 -9.42
N LEU A 491 1.59 11.54 -9.24
CA LEU A 491 2.56 11.96 -8.23
C LEU A 491 1.94 12.40 -6.89
N GLY A 492 0.69 12.84 -6.88
CA GLY A 492 0.01 13.50 -5.74
C GLY A 492 -0.01 15.03 -5.87
N TYR A 493 -0.48 15.73 -4.84
CA TYR A 493 -0.74 17.17 -4.90
C TYR A 493 0.50 18.05 -5.17
N PRO A 494 0.44 19.02 -6.11
CA PRO A 494 1.53 19.95 -6.42
C PRO A 494 2.07 20.72 -5.21
N SER A 495 1.19 21.08 -4.28
CA SER A 495 1.55 21.76 -3.03
C SER A 495 2.67 21.07 -2.26
N PHE A 496 2.72 19.73 -2.24
CA PHE A 496 3.82 19.02 -1.57
C PHE A 496 5.16 19.19 -2.29
N ALA A 497 5.16 19.24 -3.63
CA ALA A 497 6.38 19.54 -4.38
C ALA A 497 6.85 20.99 -4.14
N ALA A 498 5.90 21.94 -4.02
CA ALA A 498 6.21 23.32 -3.65
C ALA A 498 6.78 23.43 -2.22
N MET A 499 6.13 22.79 -1.24
CA MET A 499 6.58 22.74 0.15
C MET A 499 7.95 22.08 0.30
N THR A 500 8.26 21.00 -0.44
CA THR A 500 9.59 20.37 -0.42
C THR A 500 10.71 21.35 -0.77
N LYS A 501 10.48 22.28 -1.70
CA LYS A 501 11.49 23.29 -2.09
C LYS A 501 11.83 24.25 -0.95
N LEU A 502 10.88 24.51 -0.06
CA LEU A 502 11.04 25.40 1.11
C LEU A 502 11.84 24.75 2.24
N LYS A 503 12.05 23.43 2.20
CA LYS A 503 12.75 22.63 3.22
C LYS A 503 12.25 22.94 4.65
N PRO A 504 10.92 22.86 4.92
CA PRO A 504 10.38 23.17 6.23
C PRO A 504 10.90 22.19 7.28
N ASP A 505 11.11 22.70 8.49
CA ASP A 505 11.45 21.92 9.68
C ASP A 505 10.34 20.98 10.10
N PHE A 506 9.08 21.37 9.87
CA PHE A 506 7.91 20.54 10.06
C PHE A 506 6.70 21.02 9.24
N PHE A 507 5.67 20.16 9.19
CA PHE A 507 4.37 20.43 8.61
C PHE A 507 3.26 20.36 9.66
N VAL A 508 2.22 21.18 9.51
CA VAL A 508 1.00 21.10 10.32
C VAL A 508 -0.19 20.87 9.40
N GLY A 509 -0.86 19.72 9.57
CA GLY A 509 -2.16 19.46 8.96
C GLY A 509 -3.27 19.91 9.90
N THR A 510 -4.13 20.82 9.46
CA THR A 510 -5.16 21.40 10.33
C THR A 510 -6.44 20.57 10.40
N GLY A 511 -6.61 19.56 9.55
CA GLY A 511 -7.88 18.85 9.42
C GLY A 511 -8.08 18.37 7.99
N ASP A 512 -9.14 17.61 7.76
CA ASP A 512 -9.56 17.14 6.43
C ASP A 512 -8.41 16.51 5.62
N ILE A 513 -7.68 15.64 6.31
CA ILE A 513 -6.52 14.94 5.74
C ILE A 513 -7.01 13.88 4.75
N VAL A 514 -8.13 13.24 5.07
CA VAL A 514 -8.89 12.35 4.21
C VAL A 514 -10.38 12.68 4.31
N TYR A 515 -11.17 12.18 3.36
CA TYR A 515 -12.61 12.39 3.33
C TYR A 515 -13.35 11.05 3.30
N TYR A 516 -13.87 10.62 4.45
CA TYR A 516 -14.64 9.37 4.55
C TYR A 516 -15.95 9.42 3.77
N ASP A 517 -16.55 10.58 3.72
CA ASP A 517 -17.85 10.82 3.11
C ASP A 517 -17.75 11.27 1.65
N TRP A 518 -16.63 10.99 0.96
CA TRP A 518 -16.46 11.20 -0.48
C TRP A 518 -15.90 9.95 -1.17
N PRO A 519 -16.31 9.63 -2.41
CA PRO A 519 -17.41 10.23 -3.18
C PRO A 519 -18.80 10.01 -2.53
N ARG A 520 -19.77 10.84 -2.92
CA ARG A 520 -21.18 10.77 -2.48
C ARG A 520 -22.11 10.33 -3.62
N THR A 521 -21.67 9.41 -4.48
CA THR A 521 -22.45 8.95 -5.63
C THR A 521 -23.21 7.65 -5.31
N LYS A 522 -24.16 7.25 -6.17
CA LYS A 522 -24.88 5.98 -5.98
C LYS A 522 -23.96 4.79 -6.26
N GLU A 523 -23.06 4.96 -7.20
CA GLU A 523 -22.11 3.96 -7.69
C GLU A 523 -20.92 3.80 -6.72
N HIS A 524 -20.53 4.88 -6.05
CA HIS A 524 -19.47 4.92 -5.06
C HIS A 524 -19.95 5.69 -3.81
N PRO A 525 -20.60 5.02 -2.86
CA PRO A 525 -21.09 5.65 -1.65
C PRO A 525 -19.96 6.00 -0.69
N ALA A 526 -20.27 6.89 0.26
CA ALA A 526 -19.41 7.23 1.39
C ALA A 526 -18.95 5.96 2.16
N ALA A 527 -17.72 6.00 2.66
CA ALA A 527 -17.17 4.93 3.48
C ALA A 527 -17.92 4.81 4.81
N THR A 528 -18.33 3.60 5.17
CA THR A 528 -19.10 3.34 6.39
C THR A 528 -18.52 2.23 7.25
N THR A 529 -17.69 1.36 6.66
CA THR A 529 -17.03 0.24 7.35
C THR A 529 -15.56 0.56 7.62
N LEU A 530 -14.99 -0.04 8.67
CA LEU A 530 -13.58 0.17 9.03
C LEU A 530 -12.60 -0.07 7.85
N PRO A 531 -12.73 -1.13 7.03
CA PRO A 531 -11.88 -1.31 5.85
C PRO A 531 -12.01 -0.17 4.82
N GLU A 532 -13.22 0.31 4.54
CA GLU A 532 -13.44 1.43 3.61
C GLU A 532 -12.84 2.73 4.15
N LEU A 533 -12.95 2.98 5.45
CA LEU A 533 -12.36 4.17 6.08
C LEU A 533 -10.81 4.11 6.02
N ARG A 534 -10.21 2.95 6.33
CA ARG A 534 -8.74 2.72 6.19
C ARG A 534 -8.27 2.93 4.75
N LYS A 535 -9.04 2.46 3.76
CA LYS A 535 -8.75 2.68 2.34
C LYS A 535 -8.53 4.16 1.99
N LYS A 536 -9.28 5.09 2.60
CA LYS A 536 -9.08 6.54 2.38
C LYS A 536 -7.69 7.02 2.78
N TRP A 537 -7.14 6.48 3.87
CA TRP A 537 -5.77 6.75 4.29
C TRP A 537 -4.74 6.12 3.34
N HIS A 538 -5.01 4.92 2.85
CA HIS A 538 -4.14 4.22 1.89
C HIS A 538 -4.05 4.97 0.55
N GLU A 539 -5.19 5.38 0.00
CA GLU A 539 -5.32 6.16 -1.24
C GLU A 539 -4.51 7.47 -1.17
N GLN A 540 -4.63 8.17 -0.04
CA GLN A 540 -4.01 9.47 0.19
C GLN A 540 -2.49 9.35 0.39
N PHE A 541 -2.04 8.54 1.35
CA PHE A 541 -0.64 8.56 1.79
C PHE A 541 0.33 7.75 0.91
N ARG A 542 -0.17 7.00 -0.08
CA ARG A 542 0.67 6.28 -1.06
C ARG A 542 1.30 7.21 -2.11
N PHE A 543 0.82 8.43 -2.26
CA PHE A 543 1.29 9.32 -3.33
C PHE A 543 2.80 9.58 -3.21
N PRO A 544 3.58 9.48 -4.32
CA PRO A 544 5.02 9.70 -4.28
C PRO A 544 5.46 11.04 -3.65
N ARG A 545 4.75 12.14 -3.93
CA ARG A 545 5.05 13.46 -3.34
C ARG A 545 4.84 13.47 -1.83
N LEU A 546 3.83 12.78 -1.31
CA LEU A 546 3.56 12.68 0.13
C LEU A 546 4.60 11.78 0.81
N VAL A 547 4.87 10.60 0.22
CA VAL A 547 5.88 9.66 0.72
C VAL A 547 7.25 10.32 0.83
N GLU A 548 7.65 11.12 -0.16
CA GLU A 548 8.94 11.81 -0.13
C GLU A 548 8.94 13.00 0.84
N PHE A 549 7.87 13.79 0.88
CA PHE A 549 7.76 14.93 1.79
C PHE A 549 7.78 14.48 3.25
N PHE A 550 6.89 13.57 3.66
CA PHE A 550 6.78 13.12 5.05
C PHE A 550 7.90 12.20 5.50
N GLY A 551 8.63 11.59 4.57
CA GLY A 551 9.90 10.92 4.86
C GLY A 551 11.02 11.88 5.29
N ARG A 552 10.85 13.20 5.13
CA ARG A 552 11.90 14.20 5.41
C ARG A 552 11.45 15.37 6.27
N THR A 553 10.16 15.61 6.33
CA THR A 553 9.53 16.68 7.09
C THR A 553 8.57 16.06 8.10
N PRO A 554 8.86 16.14 9.41
CA PRO A 554 7.96 15.64 10.43
C PRO A 554 6.65 16.43 10.43
N ALA A 555 5.56 15.79 10.86
CA ALA A 555 4.23 16.38 10.79
C ALA A 555 3.47 16.35 12.13
N TYR A 556 2.63 17.36 12.32
CA TYR A 556 1.64 17.47 13.40
C TYR A 556 0.26 17.53 12.77
N TRP A 557 -0.67 16.74 13.30
CA TRP A 557 -1.98 16.55 12.68
C TRP A 557 -3.13 16.90 13.62
N SER A 558 -4.10 17.67 13.12
CA SER A 558 -5.40 17.88 13.78
C SER A 558 -6.49 17.18 12.97
N LYS A 559 -7.56 16.81 13.65
CA LYS A 559 -8.72 16.13 13.06
C LYS A 559 -9.84 17.13 12.82
N ASP A 560 -10.55 16.96 11.72
CA ASP A 560 -11.76 17.68 11.40
C ASP A 560 -12.92 16.72 11.11
N ASP A 561 -14.03 17.20 10.56
CA ASP A 561 -15.26 16.41 10.38
C ASP A 561 -15.12 15.30 9.35
N HIS A 562 -14.40 15.52 8.25
CA HIS A 562 -14.30 14.55 7.16
C HIS A 562 -13.37 13.37 7.43
N ASP A 563 -12.38 13.54 8.30
CA ASP A 563 -11.53 12.47 8.85
C ASP A 563 -11.96 12.02 10.27
N PHE A 564 -13.13 12.50 10.72
CA PHE A 564 -13.90 11.98 11.86
C PHE A 564 -15.07 11.10 11.40
N ARG A 565 -16.05 11.65 10.69
CA ARG A 565 -17.23 10.91 10.21
C ARG A 565 -17.72 11.37 8.83
N TYR A 566 -18.20 12.60 8.76
CA TYR A 566 -18.82 13.23 7.60
C TYR A 566 -19.01 14.72 7.89
N ASP A 567 -19.30 15.49 6.84
CA ASP A 567 -19.65 16.94 6.87
C ASP A 567 -20.43 17.39 8.12
N ASP A 568 -19.89 18.39 8.81
CA ASP A 568 -20.43 19.02 10.02
C ASP A 568 -20.80 18.00 11.14
N ALA A 569 -20.10 16.87 11.24
CA ALA A 569 -20.44 15.80 12.21
C ALA A 569 -20.17 16.18 13.67
N ASP A 570 -21.05 15.70 14.55
CA ASP A 570 -20.88 15.67 16.01
C ASP A 570 -21.02 14.23 16.52
N HIS A 571 -21.29 14.03 17.82
CA HIS A 571 -21.48 12.70 18.43
C HIS A 571 -22.89 12.13 18.26
N THR A 572 -23.81 12.88 17.65
CA THR A 572 -25.23 12.52 17.60
C THR A 572 -25.59 11.74 16.34
N GLY A 573 -26.74 11.06 16.42
CA GLY A 573 -27.37 10.37 15.29
C GLY A 573 -26.74 9.02 14.90
N PRO A 574 -27.49 8.18 14.18
CA PRO A 574 -27.07 6.82 13.83
C PRO A 574 -26.23 6.71 12.55
N LYS A 575 -25.98 7.82 11.84
CA LYS A 575 -25.28 7.81 10.55
C LYS A 575 -23.84 7.28 10.72
N LEU A 576 -23.41 6.36 9.86
CA LEU A 576 -22.04 5.83 9.91
C LEU A 576 -21.03 6.78 9.25
N PRO A 577 -19.74 6.70 9.62
CA PRO A 577 -19.20 5.85 10.70
C PRO A 577 -19.60 6.36 12.10
N ALA A 578 -19.53 5.49 13.11
CA ALA A 578 -19.78 5.90 14.49
C ALA A 578 -18.69 6.86 14.97
N ALA A 579 -19.02 7.78 15.89
CA ALA A 579 -18.06 8.73 16.44
C ALA A 579 -16.80 8.04 16.99
N GLN A 580 -16.96 6.99 17.80
CA GLN A 580 -15.83 6.25 18.35
C GLN A 580 -14.92 5.65 17.27
N THR A 581 -15.49 5.16 16.16
CA THR A 581 -14.70 4.66 15.02
C THR A 581 -13.81 5.75 14.42
N GLY A 582 -14.34 6.96 14.25
CA GLY A 582 -13.56 8.11 13.78
C GLY A 582 -12.44 8.52 14.74
N ILE A 583 -12.73 8.53 16.04
CA ILE A 583 -11.76 8.83 17.11
C ILE A 583 -10.60 7.85 17.07
N ASP A 584 -10.91 6.55 17.04
CA ASP A 584 -9.92 5.48 17.09
C ASP A 584 -9.09 5.41 15.81
N LEU A 585 -9.73 5.59 14.65
CA LEU A 585 -9.06 5.49 13.36
C LEU A 585 -8.04 6.61 13.15
N PHE A 586 -8.35 7.84 13.59
CA PHE A 586 -7.39 8.95 13.51
C PHE A 586 -6.12 8.67 14.34
N ARG A 587 -6.28 8.10 15.54
CA ARG A 587 -5.16 7.68 16.41
C ARG A 587 -4.36 6.50 15.82
N GLU A 588 -5.04 5.59 15.14
CA GLU A 588 -4.43 4.46 14.44
C GLU A 588 -3.59 4.91 13.26
N GLN A 589 -4.12 5.80 12.41
CA GLN A 589 -3.53 6.08 11.10
C GLN A 589 -2.39 7.11 11.15
N LEU A 590 -2.44 8.07 12.08
CA LEU A 590 -1.42 9.12 12.18
C LEU A 590 -0.57 9.00 13.44
N PRO A 591 0.75 9.29 13.36
CA PRO A 591 1.66 9.20 14.49
C PRO A 591 1.50 10.38 15.46
N ILE A 592 0.32 10.52 16.08
CA ILE A 592 -0.01 11.58 17.05
C ILE A 592 0.09 11.11 18.52
N VAL A 593 0.04 9.80 18.74
CA VAL A 593 0.18 9.15 20.05
C VAL A 593 1.00 7.86 19.90
N PRO A 594 1.60 7.30 20.98
CA PRO A 594 2.23 5.99 20.93
C PRO A 594 1.32 4.89 20.39
N ALA A 595 1.90 3.82 19.86
CA ALA A 595 1.14 2.71 19.30
C ALA A 595 0.21 2.08 20.36
N GLY A 596 -1.08 1.98 20.06
CA GLY A 596 -2.08 1.38 20.95
C GLY A 596 -2.57 2.27 22.10
N ASP A 597 -2.11 3.53 22.18
CA ASP A 597 -2.62 4.51 23.16
C ASP A 597 -4.03 4.97 22.75
N ALA A 598 -5.01 4.71 23.62
CA ALA A 598 -6.42 5.05 23.43
C ALA A 598 -6.89 6.19 24.34
N GLU A 599 -6.06 6.63 25.29
CA GLU A 599 -6.49 7.51 26.39
C GLU A 599 -5.88 8.90 26.27
N ALA A 600 -4.69 9.03 25.70
CA ALA A 600 -4.04 10.32 25.58
C ALA A 600 -4.91 11.33 24.79
N PRO A 601 -5.01 12.59 25.28
CA PRO A 601 -5.68 13.63 24.54
C PRO A 601 -4.92 13.90 23.23
N THR A 602 -5.67 14.15 22.17
CA THR A 602 -5.14 14.50 20.85
C THR A 602 -4.86 16.00 20.74
N TYR A 603 -5.42 16.84 21.64
CA TYR A 603 -5.01 18.23 21.82
C TYR A 603 -3.67 18.31 22.58
N ARG A 604 -2.78 19.22 22.13
CA ARG A 604 -1.37 19.25 22.56
C ARG A 604 -0.68 20.57 22.24
N THR A 605 0.49 20.80 22.83
CA THR A 605 1.30 21.98 22.53
C THR A 605 2.78 21.64 22.42
N HIS A 606 3.47 22.30 21.49
CA HIS A 606 4.89 22.10 21.21
C HIS A 606 5.63 23.42 21.40
N ARG A 607 6.52 23.46 22.39
CA ARG A 607 7.50 24.53 22.52
C ARG A 607 8.64 24.26 21.54
N VAL A 608 8.63 24.99 20.43
CA VAL A 608 9.54 24.76 19.30
C VAL A 608 10.88 25.48 19.52
N SER A 609 10.83 26.77 19.85
CA SER A 609 12.01 27.61 20.09
C SER A 609 11.74 28.62 21.20
N LYS A 610 12.70 29.51 21.50
CA LYS A 610 12.48 30.68 22.35
C LYS A 610 11.29 31.52 21.90
N HIS A 611 11.16 31.71 20.59
CA HIS A 611 10.17 32.61 20.01
C HIS A 611 8.85 31.93 19.65
N LEU A 612 8.83 30.61 19.48
CA LEU A 612 7.67 29.91 18.92
C LEU A 612 7.15 28.79 19.82
N GLN A 613 5.86 28.87 20.16
CA GLN A 613 5.08 27.76 20.69
C GLN A 613 3.78 27.60 19.90
N VAL A 614 3.44 26.35 19.60
CA VAL A 614 2.26 25.98 18.80
C VAL A 614 1.31 25.14 19.66
N TRP A 615 0.01 25.39 19.57
CA TRP A 615 -1.05 24.61 20.20
C TRP A 615 -1.91 23.98 19.11
N LEU A 616 -2.21 22.70 19.22
CA LEU A 616 -3.18 22.02 18.37
C LEU A 616 -4.37 21.66 19.24
N THR A 617 -5.54 22.14 18.84
CA THR A 617 -6.81 21.83 19.51
C THR A 617 -7.48 20.62 18.88
N GLU A 618 -8.34 19.98 19.65
CA GLU A 618 -9.25 18.95 19.18
C GLU A 618 -10.68 19.54 19.15
N GLY A 619 -11.41 19.36 18.05
CA GLY A 619 -12.75 19.92 17.88
C GLY A 619 -13.88 18.92 17.66
N ARG A 620 -13.61 17.62 17.55
CA ARG A 620 -14.57 16.57 17.19
C ARG A 620 -14.81 15.55 18.30
N ASP A 621 -13.83 15.26 19.15
CA ASP A 621 -13.83 14.19 20.18
C ASP A 621 -14.69 14.51 21.40
N HIS A 622 -14.83 15.79 21.75
CA HIS A 622 -15.41 16.20 23.05
C HIS A 622 -16.55 17.22 22.93
N ARG A 623 -16.92 17.60 21.70
CA ARG A 623 -17.86 18.68 21.46
C ARG A 623 -19.29 18.36 21.88
N SER A 624 -20.02 19.39 22.25
CA SER A 624 -21.48 19.35 22.40
C SER A 624 -22.18 19.15 21.05
N PRO A 625 -23.43 18.66 21.02
CA PRO A 625 -24.21 18.56 19.79
C PRO A 625 -24.32 19.89 19.03
N ASN A 626 -24.19 19.86 17.71
CA ASN A 626 -24.27 21.04 16.84
C ASN A 626 -25.63 21.75 16.95
N LYS A 627 -26.70 20.99 17.17
CA LYS A 627 -28.07 21.51 17.33
C LYS A 627 -28.33 22.14 18.71
N MET A 628 -27.45 21.97 19.69
CA MET A 628 -27.59 22.63 20.99
C MET A 628 -27.60 24.16 20.79
N PRO A 629 -28.48 24.92 21.45
CA PRO A 629 -28.43 26.39 21.40
C PRO A 629 -27.06 26.91 21.86
N ASP A 630 -26.55 27.93 21.18
CA ASP A 630 -25.27 28.54 21.58
C ASP A 630 -25.42 29.25 22.94
N GLY A 631 -24.38 29.15 23.77
CA GLY A 631 -24.39 29.66 25.14
C GLY A 631 -23.37 28.97 26.06
N PRO A 632 -23.35 29.30 27.37
CA PRO A 632 -22.28 28.87 28.29
C PRO A 632 -22.12 27.35 28.46
N GLY A 633 -23.19 26.59 28.19
CA GLY A 633 -23.20 25.13 28.28
C GLY A 633 -22.76 24.41 27.01
N LYS A 634 -22.68 25.09 25.87
CA LYS A 634 -22.28 24.51 24.58
C LYS A 634 -20.78 24.75 24.38
N SER A 635 -20.05 23.70 24.03
CA SER A 635 -18.58 23.78 23.93
C SER A 635 -18.07 22.87 22.82
N LEU A 636 -17.13 23.37 22.04
CA LEU A 636 -16.44 22.61 21.00
C LEU A 636 -15.25 21.85 21.60
N TRP A 637 -14.54 22.48 22.55
CA TRP A 637 -13.37 21.91 23.22
C TRP A 637 -13.71 21.05 24.45
N GLY A 638 -14.87 21.27 25.06
CA GLY A 638 -15.16 20.80 26.41
C GLY A 638 -14.38 21.58 27.48
N ARG A 639 -14.76 21.38 28.76
CA ARG A 639 -14.16 22.10 29.90
C ARG A 639 -12.66 21.82 30.05
N THR A 640 -12.27 20.56 30.03
CA THR A 640 -10.90 20.12 30.32
C THR A 640 -9.88 20.71 29.34
N GLN A 641 -10.17 20.65 28.04
CA GLN A 641 -9.29 21.22 27.01
C GLN A 641 -9.26 22.75 27.10
N ARG A 642 -10.40 23.42 27.32
CA ARG A 642 -10.44 24.87 27.47
C ARG A 642 -9.58 25.36 28.64
N GLU A 643 -9.69 24.71 29.81
CA GLU A 643 -8.87 25.04 30.98
C GLU A 643 -7.39 24.75 30.75
N TRP A 644 -7.07 23.64 30.07
CA TRP A 644 -5.71 23.31 29.66
C TRP A 644 -5.13 24.38 28.72
N LEU A 645 -5.89 24.81 27.72
CA LEU A 645 -5.47 25.80 26.74
C LEU A 645 -5.19 27.14 27.42
N GLN A 646 -6.12 27.62 28.24
CA GLN A 646 -5.98 28.86 29.01
C GLN A 646 -4.77 28.81 29.95
N ARG A 647 -4.61 27.72 30.72
CA ARG A 647 -3.47 27.55 31.64
C ARG A 647 -2.13 27.56 30.90
N THR A 648 -2.02 26.81 29.80
CA THR A 648 -0.76 26.67 29.06
C THR A 648 -0.40 27.90 28.25
N LEU A 649 -1.38 28.62 27.68
CA LEU A 649 -1.15 29.91 27.04
C LEU A 649 -0.64 30.95 28.04
N LYS A 650 -1.26 31.02 29.22
CA LYS A 650 -0.84 31.94 30.29
C LYS A 650 0.56 31.63 30.83
N ALA A 651 0.94 30.36 30.85
CA ALA A 651 2.27 29.93 31.27
C ALA A 651 3.36 30.11 30.21
N SER A 652 3.00 30.39 28.95
CA SER A 652 3.98 30.48 27.86
C SER A 652 4.67 31.84 27.80
N ASP A 653 5.99 31.82 27.89
CA ASP A 653 6.88 32.96 27.64
C ASP A 653 7.33 33.09 26.16
N ALA A 654 6.79 32.28 25.23
CA ALA A 654 7.12 32.39 23.82
C ALA A 654 6.66 33.75 23.26
N THR A 655 7.48 34.36 22.40
CA THR A 655 7.11 35.59 21.69
C THR A 655 5.83 35.41 20.88
N TRP A 656 5.74 34.31 20.13
CA TRP A 656 4.60 33.94 19.29
C TRP A 656 3.91 32.68 19.80
N LYS A 657 2.58 32.78 19.88
CA LYS A 657 1.68 31.72 20.33
C LYS A 657 0.67 31.44 19.23
N ILE A 658 0.85 30.32 18.54
CA ILE A 658 0.02 29.96 17.38
C ILE A 658 -0.98 28.88 17.81
N LEU A 659 -2.26 29.16 17.69
CA LEU A 659 -3.33 28.18 17.91
C LEU A 659 -3.77 27.60 16.56
N ILE A 660 -3.57 26.30 16.38
CA ILE A 660 -4.10 25.52 15.27
C ILE A 660 -5.50 25.03 15.67
N SER A 661 -6.50 25.50 14.94
CA SER A 661 -7.90 25.11 15.07
C SER A 661 -8.35 24.53 13.73
N PRO A 662 -8.90 23.31 13.66
CA PRO A 662 -9.41 22.76 12.40
C PRO A 662 -10.41 23.69 11.72
N THR A 663 -11.40 24.15 12.49
CA THR A 663 -12.47 25.05 12.04
C THR A 663 -12.19 26.52 12.40
N PRO A 664 -12.78 27.49 11.67
CA PRO A 664 -12.55 28.91 11.90
C PRO A 664 -13.18 29.41 13.21
N MET A 665 -12.50 30.37 13.83
CA MET A 665 -12.91 31.09 15.02
C MET A 665 -13.30 32.55 14.76
N VAL A 666 -12.82 33.16 13.67
CA VAL A 666 -13.11 34.56 13.33
C VAL A 666 -14.06 34.68 12.14
N GLY A 667 -13.76 34.02 11.01
CA GLY A 667 -14.54 34.17 9.76
C GLY A 667 -14.18 35.43 8.96
N PRO A 668 -15.10 36.03 8.17
CA PRO A 668 -16.52 35.70 8.04
C PRO A 668 -16.76 34.34 7.39
N ASP A 669 -17.79 33.65 7.87
CA ASP A 669 -18.23 32.35 7.37
C ASP A 669 -19.67 32.44 6.85
N GLY A 670 -20.22 31.39 6.24
CA GLY A 670 -21.61 31.40 5.75
C GLY A 670 -22.63 31.42 6.90
N LYS A 671 -23.65 32.30 6.83
CA LYS A 671 -24.67 32.47 7.89
C LYS A 671 -25.46 31.21 8.25
N HIS A 672 -25.49 30.24 7.33
CA HIS A 672 -26.25 28.99 7.47
C HIS A 672 -25.45 27.92 8.23
N LYS A 673 -24.13 28.08 8.35
CA LYS A 673 -23.25 27.15 9.06
C LYS A 673 -23.43 27.27 10.57
N LYS A 674 -23.23 26.16 11.28
CA LYS A 674 -23.41 26.03 12.75
C LYS A 674 -22.39 25.09 13.39
N ASP A 675 -21.29 24.83 12.70
CA ASP A 675 -20.33 23.79 13.05
C ASP A 675 -19.05 24.33 13.69
N SER A 676 -18.80 25.64 13.63
CA SER A 676 -17.54 26.23 14.13
C SER A 676 -17.75 27.34 15.16
N HIS A 677 -16.62 27.81 15.71
CA HIS A 677 -16.53 28.98 16.58
C HIS A 677 -16.91 30.28 15.87
N ALA A 678 -16.75 30.37 14.54
CA ALA A 678 -17.12 31.55 13.77
C ALA A 678 -18.64 31.68 13.50
N ASN A 679 -19.45 30.65 13.78
CA ASN A 679 -20.85 30.60 13.37
C ASN A 679 -21.83 31.15 14.44
N LEU A 680 -22.73 32.06 14.04
CA LEU A 680 -23.71 32.74 14.92
C LEU A 680 -24.60 31.81 15.75
N GLY A 681 -24.92 30.61 15.24
CA GLY A 681 -25.66 29.56 15.95
C GLY A 681 -24.82 28.31 16.25
N GLY A 682 -23.50 28.41 16.06
CA GLY A 682 -22.52 27.36 16.30
C GLY A 682 -21.98 27.44 17.72
N PHE A 683 -20.71 27.77 17.86
CA PHE A 683 -19.97 27.81 19.13
C PHE A 683 -19.41 29.21 19.42
N GLN A 684 -20.05 30.26 18.90
CA GLN A 684 -19.54 31.63 18.96
C GLN A 684 -19.46 32.16 20.40
N HIS A 685 -20.36 31.74 21.29
CA HIS A 685 -20.26 32.09 22.71
C HIS A 685 -18.91 31.66 23.31
N GLU A 686 -18.46 30.43 23.06
CA GLU A 686 -17.16 29.94 23.55
C GLU A 686 -15.98 30.73 22.94
N ALA A 687 -16.06 31.09 21.66
CA ALA A 687 -15.05 31.90 20.99
C ALA A 687 -14.94 33.29 21.62
N ASN A 688 -16.09 33.96 21.81
CA ASN A 688 -16.16 35.29 22.41
C ASN A 688 -15.62 35.30 23.85
N GLU A 689 -15.99 34.30 24.65
CA GLU A 689 -15.45 34.15 26.01
C GLU A 689 -13.94 33.92 26.01
N PHE A 690 -13.43 33.13 25.06
CA PHE A 690 -11.99 32.92 24.92
C PHE A 690 -11.26 34.19 24.47
N PHE A 691 -11.79 34.95 23.52
CA PHE A 691 -11.22 36.23 23.09
C PHE A 691 -11.24 37.27 24.21
N ALA A 692 -12.33 37.34 24.97
CA ALA A 692 -12.41 38.18 26.16
C ALA A 692 -11.40 37.74 27.22
N TRP A 693 -11.21 36.42 27.41
CA TRP A 693 -10.20 35.87 28.32
C TRP A 693 -8.77 36.21 27.90
N LEU A 694 -8.43 36.13 26.61
CA LEU A 694 -7.13 36.53 26.06
C LEU A 694 -6.84 37.99 26.39
N LYS A 695 -7.82 38.87 26.15
CA LYS A 695 -7.72 40.30 26.47
C LYS A 695 -7.56 40.55 27.97
N ARG A 696 -8.38 39.91 28.82
CA ARG A 696 -8.33 40.06 30.28
C ARG A 696 -7.00 39.59 30.89
N ASN A 697 -6.34 38.60 30.27
CA ASN A 697 -5.05 38.08 30.74
C ASN A 697 -3.86 38.64 29.96
N GLU A 698 -4.08 39.67 29.12
CA GLU A 698 -3.04 40.36 28.35
C GLU A 698 -2.13 39.39 27.56
N ILE A 699 -2.73 38.36 26.94
CA ILE A 699 -1.98 37.38 26.16
C ILE A 699 -1.48 38.04 24.86
N LYS A 700 -0.17 38.25 24.78
CA LYS A 700 0.51 38.88 23.62
C LYS A 700 1.04 37.85 22.63
N GLY A 701 1.19 38.29 21.37
CA GLY A 701 1.78 37.53 20.28
C GLY A 701 0.95 36.31 19.87
N PHE A 702 -0.38 36.39 20.02
CA PHE A 702 -1.29 35.28 19.76
C PHE A 702 -2.04 35.47 18.44
N PHE A 703 -2.14 34.39 17.66
CA PHE A 703 -3.06 34.30 16.53
C PHE A 703 -3.49 32.86 16.29
N THR A 704 -4.54 32.70 15.49
CA THR A 704 -5.15 31.41 15.14
C THR A 704 -4.87 31.07 13.68
N VAL A 705 -4.82 29.77 13.37
CA VAL A 705 -4.70 29.25 12.01
C VAL A 705 -5.72 28.13 11.82
N CYS A 706 -6.45 28.15 10.70
CA CYS A 706 -7.50 27.17 10.41
C CYS A 706 -7.51 26.59 8.99
N GLY A 707 -8.24 25.48 8.84
CA GLY A 707 -8.58 24.81 7.57
C GLY A 707 -10.08 24.95 7.25
N ASP A 708 -10.76 23.81 7.03
CA ASP A 708 -12.22 23.62 6.84
C ASP A 708 -12.83 24.33 5.62
N ARG A 709 -12.65 25.64 5.50
CA ARG A 709 -13.40 26.47 4.54
C ARG A 709 -12.86 26.50 3.11
N HIS A 710 -11.74 25.82 2.84
CA HIS A 710 -11.16 25.70 1.51
C HIS A 710 -10.77 27.03 0.83
N TRP A 711 -10.57 28.11 1.57
CA TRP A 711 -10.05 29.36 1.02
C TRP A 711 -8.98 30.01 1.88
N GLN A 712 -8.12 30.79 1.22
CA GLN A 712 -7.03 31.51 1.88
C GLN A 712 -7.49 32.90 2.31
N PHE A 713 -7.31 33.23 3.59
CA PHE A 713 -7.68 34.54 4.14
C PHE A 713 -6.85 34.92 5.37
N HIS A 714 -6.73 36.22 5.61
CA HIS A 714 -6.31 36.82 6.87
C HIS A 714 -7.43 37.70 7.39
N SER A 715 -7.94 37.38 8.58
CA SER A 715 -9.02 38.11 9.24
C SER A 715 -8.60 38.59 10.61
N ILE A 716 -9.17 39.72 11.04
CA ILE A 716 -8.92 40.36 12.33
C ILE A 716 -10.28 40.65 12.96
N HIS A 717 -10.57 39.94 14.06
CA HIS A 717 -11.76 40.14 14.87
C HIS A 717 -11.74 41.52 15.55
N PRO A 718 -12.89 42.15 15.88
CA PRO A 718 -12.93 43.42 16.62
C PRO A 718 -12.19 43.43 17.98
N SER A 719 -11.92 42.25 18.56
CA SER A 719 -11.08 42.12 19.76
C SER A 719 -9.58 42.28 19.50
N GLY A 720 -9.15 42.28 18.23
CA GLY A 720 -7.75 42.26 17.80
C GLY A 720 -7.17 40.86 17.57
N VAL A 721 -7.95 39.79 17.78
CA VAL A 721 -7.50 38.42 17.48
C VAL A 721 -7.43 38.22 15.96
N GLU A 722 -6.30 37.70 15.49
CA GLU A 722 -6.06 37.42 14.08
C GLU A 722 -6.23 35.93 13.77
N GLU A 723 -6.72 35.65 12.57
CA GLU A 723 -6.92 34.31 12.03
C GLU A 723 -6.37 34.22 10.61
N PHE A 724 -5.63 33.15 10.34
CA PHE A 724 -5.10 32.83 9.02
C PHE A 724 -5.72 31.52 8.53
N GLY A 725 -6.54 31.57 7.48
CA GLY A 725 -7.05 30.38 6.81
C GLY A 725 -6.06 29.86 5.78
N CYS A 726 -5.61 28.61 5.92
CA CYS A 726 -4.61 28.04 5.01
C CYS A 726 -5.17 27.59 3.65
N GLY A 727 -6.49 27.49 3.53
CA GLY A 727 -7.17 27.03 2.32
C GLY A 727 -7.05 25.52 2.08
N ALA A 728 -7.54 25.09 0.91
CA ALA A 728 -7.35 23.71 0.47
C ALA A 728 -6.00 23.55 -0.24
N LEU A 729 -5.37 22.38 -0.11
CA LEU A 729 -4.07 22.11 -0.73
C LEU A 729 -4.11 21.97 -2.27
N ASN A 730 -5.30 21.95 -2.89
CA ASN A 730 -5.46 21.77 -4.34
C ASN A 730 -6.58 22.62 -4.93
N ASP A 731 -6.40 23.04 -6.17
CA ASP A 731 -7.31 23.92 -6.90
C ASP A 731 -8.74 23.37 -7.00
N GLU A 732 -8.90 22.05 -7.15
CA GLU A 732 -10.22 21.42 -7.33
C GLU A 732 -11.10 21.55 -6.08
N ASN A 733 -10.48 21.78 -4.93
CA ASN A 733 -11.20 21.93 -3.68
C ASN A 733 -11.32 23.39 -3.20
N ALA A 734 -10.51 24.31 -3.73
CA ALA A 734 -10.54 25.72 -3.36
C ALA A 734 -11.89 26.37 -3.72
N ILE A 735 -12.40 27.30 -2.90
CA ILE A 735 -13.68 28.02 -3.16
C ILE A 735 -13.60 29.52 -2.88
N LEU A 736 -14.50 30.32 -3.45
CA LEU A 736 -14.57 31.73 -3.06
C LEU A 736 -15.30 31.89 -1.72
N GLY A 737 -14.61 32.42 -0.71
CA GLY A 737 -15.18 32.73 0.60
C GLY A 737 -16.01 34.01 0.67
N HIS A 738 -16.58 34.27 1.85
CA HIS A 738 -17.32 35.50 2.15
C HIS A 738 -16.39 36.67 2.49
N ALA A 739 -16.85 37.89 2.17
CA ALA A 739 -16.20 39.14 2.56
C ALA A 739 -16.96 39.78 3.74
N PRO A 740 -16.29 40.61 4.57
CA PRO A 740 -16.96 41.43 5.58
C PRO A 740 -18.08 42.27 4.96
N GLY A 741 -19.26 42.29 5.60
CA GLY A 741 -20.44 43.00 5.11
C GLY A 741 -21.32 42.20 4.16
N ASP A 742 -20.97 40.96 3.77
CA ASP A 742 -21.89 40.10 2.99
C ASP A 742 -23.11 39.75 3.87
N PRO A 743 -24.36 40.08 3.46
CA PRO A 743 -25.58 39.76 4.20
C PRO A 743 -25.84 38.25 4.39
N ARG A 744 -25.10 37.40 3.67
CA ARG A 744 -25.15 35.95 3.76
C ARG A 744 -24.03 35.38 4.63
N SER A 745 -23.21 36.21 5.25
CA SER A 745 -22.11 35.80 6.13
C SER A 745 -22.45 35.91 7.62
N THR A 746 -21.53 35.48 8.46
CA THR A 746 -21.55 35.67 9.92
C THR A 746 -21.16 37.09 10.35
N ASP A 747 -20.77 37.96 9.41
CA ASP A 747 -20.43 39.36 9.65
C ASP A 747 -21.13 40.32 8.67
N PRO A 748 -22.48 40.38 8.68
CA PRO A 748 -23.23 41.26 7.78
C PRO A 748 -23.02 42.76 8.06
N ALA A 749 -22.50 43.11 9.25
CA ALA A 749 -22.20 44.48 9.62
C ALA A 749 -20.77 44.93 9.23
N GLY A 750 -19.93 44.02 8.73
CA GLY A 750 -18.57 44.32 8.28
C GLY A 750 -17.63 44.74 9.41
N LEU A 751 -17.76 44.13 10.60
CA LEU A 751 -16.93 44.44 11.76
C LEU A 751 -15.56 43.77 11.70
N ILE A 752 -15.44 42.63 11.01
CA ILE A 752 -14.17 41.94 10.80
C ILE A 752 -13.36 42.71 9.75
N LYS A 753 -12.09 42.99 10.06
CA LYS A 753 -11.15 43.48 9.04
C LYS A 753 -10.54 42.28 8.36
N GLN A 754 -10.50 42.27 7.03
CA GLN A 754 -9.93 41.16 6.25
C GLN A 754 -8.79 41.70 5.35
N PRO A 755 -7.56 41.86 5.87
CA PRO A 755 -6.44 42.39 5.08
C PRO A 755 -6.09 41.55 3.85
N PHE A 756 -6.37 40.24 3.89
CA PHE A 756 -6.17 39.37 2.76
C PHE A 756 -7.33 38.40 2.58
N LYS A 757 -7.75 38.29 1.32
CA LYS A 757 -8.57 37.23 0.75
C LYS A 757 -8.10 37.13 -0.69
N TYR A 758 -7.81 35.93 -1.19
CA TYR A 758 -7.37 35.80 -2.57
C TYR A 758 -8.44 36.31 -3.56
N ALA A 759 -7.97 36.81 -4.72
CA ALA A 759 -8.86 37.33 -5.75
C ALA A 759 -9.59 36.19 -6.48
N GLU A 760 -8.83 35.16 -6.86
CA GLU A 760 -9.31 33.96 -7.54
C GLU A 760 -9.05 32.72 -6.66
N PRO A 761 -9.99 31.76 -6.59
CA PRO A 761 -9.78 30.53 -5.86
C PRO A 761 -8.61 29.73 -6.43
N THR A 762 -7.66 29.38 -5.56
CA THR A 762 -6.55 28.49 -5.87
C THR A 762 -6.22 27.64 -4.65
N GLY A 763 -5.74 26.43 -4.87
CA GLY A 763 -5.13 25.60 -3.85
C GLY A 763 -3.90 26.29 -3.27
N GLY A 764 -3.46 25.84 -2.11
CA GLY A 764 -2.30 26.44 -1.47
C GLY A 764 -2.09 26.03 -0.03
N PHE A 765 -1.18 26.75 0.61
CA PHE A 765 -0.75 26.49 1.97
C PHE A 765 -0.13 27.76 2.58
N LEU A 766 0.02 27.77 3.90
CA LEU A 766 0.79 28.80 4.59
C LEU A 766 2.24 28.36 4.76
N HIS A 767 3.17 29.27 4.52
CA HIS A 767 4.57 29.12 4.94
C HIS A 767 4.87 30.14 6.03
N VAL A 768 5.38 29.66 7.17
CA VAL A 768 5.70 30.49 8.31
C VAL A 768 7.19 30.42 8.61
N LEU A 769 7.82 31.59 8.78
CA LEU A 769 9.21 31.75 9.17
C LEU A 769 9.29 32.54 10.49
N SER A 770 9.61 31.86 11.59
CA SER A 770 9.92 32.46 12.89
C SER A 770 11.41 32.76 12.96
N ARG A 771 11.81 34.03 12.94
CA ARG A 771 13.23 34.44 12.84
C ARG A 771 13.92 34.56 14.20
N GLU A 772 15.25 34.58 14.17
CA GLU A 772 16.10 34.81 15.36
C GLU A 772 15.96 36.23 15.95
N SER A 773 15.45 37.18 15.16
CA SER A 773 15.08 38.53 15.61
C SER A 773 13.85 38.53 16.52
N GLY A 774 13.14 37.41 16.63
CA GLY A 774 11.84 37.33 17.30
C GLY A 774 10.67 37.81 16.45
N THR A 775 10.90 38.19 15.18
CA THR A 775 9.83 38.51 14.23
C THR A 775 9.34 37.26 13.50
N LEU A 776 8.14 37.34 12.92
CA LEU A 776 7.51 36.23 12.22
C LEU A 776 6.99 36.69 10.86
N ARG A 777 7.30 35.92 9.80
CA ARG A 777 6.76 36.13 8.45
C ARG A 777 5.79 35.00 8.11
N ILE A 778 4.57 35.36 7.71
CA ILE A 778 3.52 34.43 7.28
C ILE A 778 3.25 34.69 5.80
N GLU A 779 3.38 33.67 4.96
CA GLU A 779 3.12 33.77 3.53
C GLU A 779 1.97 32.86 3.14
N PHE A 780 0.99 33.44 2.44
CA PHE A 780 -0.02 32.70 1.69
C PHE A 780 0.59 32.32 0.35
N ARG A 781 0.65 31.02 0.06
CA ARG A 781 1.20 30.50 -1.19
C ARG A 781 0.14 29.72 -1.94
N ASP A 782 0.14 29.80 -3.27
CA ASP A 782 -0.65 28.90 -4.10
C ASP A 782 -0.04 27.49 -4.14
N ASP A 783 -0.70 26.55 -4.81
CA ASP A 783 -0.29 25.14 -4.88
C ASP A 783 1.02 24.92 -5.68
N GLN A 784 1.44 25.91 -6.48
CA GLN A 784 2.74 25.94 -7.15
C GLN A 784 3.83 26.62 -6.31
N GLY A 785 3.46 27.18 -5.16
CA GLY A 785 4.35 27.83 -4.21
C GLY A 785 4.60 29.31 -4.49
N LYS A 786 3.85 29.97 -5.37
CA LYS A 786 3.93 31.42 -5.57
C LYS A 786 3.34 32.13 -4.35
N VAL A 787 4.05 33.14 -3.85
CA VAL A 787 3.54 33.98 -2.75
C VAL A 787 2.42 34.87 -3.28
N LEU A 788 1.22 34.73 -2.70
CA LEU A 788 0.04 35.55 -2.98
C LEU A 788 -0.02 36.77 -2.05
N HIS A 789 0.37 36.59 -0.80
CA HIS A 789 0.40 37.64 0.22
C HIS A 789 1.37 37.28 1.33
N ALA A 790 1.92 38.29 2.02
CA ALA A 790 2.80 38.08 3.15
C ALA A 790 2.51 39.09 4.27
N VAL A 791 2.57 38.61 5.51
CA VAL A 791 2.41 39.41 6.73
C VAL A 791 3.69 39.31 7.54
N GLU A 792 4.23 40.46 7.94
CA GLU A 792 5.36 40.57 8.87
C GLU A 792 4.82 40.95 10.26
N LYS A 793 5.32 40.28 11.29
CA LYS A 793 4.86 40.37 12.67
C LYS A 793 6.00 40.60 13.64
#